data_AF-Q4ZY31-F1
#
_entry.id   AF-Q4ZY31-F1
#
_cell.length_a   1.000
_cell.length_b   1.000
_cell.length_c   1.000
_cell.angle_alpha   90.00
_cell.angle_beta   90.00
_cell.angle_gamma   90.00
#
_symmetry.space_group_name_H-M   'P 1'
#
loop_
_entity.id
_entity.type
_entity.pdbx_description
1 polymer ?
#
loop_
_entity_poly.entity_id
_entity_poly.type
_entity_poly.pdbx_seq_one_letter_code
_entity_poly.pdbx_strand_id
1 'polypeptide(L)'
;MPQNVITLPPTIVTPGQPLPRPLGPLSGAGVIARPLRWDGTIPANHELDAFFSKRGIRNEQYTISIIVTASSTQQNIHQSYIDFLPLLPADVDAEISAGVGDYPFSELEKSTIEKNVVDSLISQRAAELAKSNEGAHAFFGRHVLAVDIKKNAVDFLNIFQTRRDLGSPLDVYKSWEASVTAAYRAKILEEKIRMLTERSVSLSHTIAAAQAREDARIAAEAESTRLAVEAAEHARLAAETAEQARVAVEAEAKRVADEQALLAAEAEARRVAAEAAEQARMEAETQAQRDVDEHARVTAEAQALEAGKTLRLPEAGTPQLGAVAGVISVTAGSGLFLDATIQAAIEILTALAGTAVSSTTAVGIGTLLYSPSLGNGELPERMLDLPARVLMPDLPDALNDVAATGGTVDMPYRIYGDQSKYSVVATQAEGGFSPKVPVRALILDPVANAYTFTTSDTPPITLTFPIAAPGNSSTTTVAQPVEIPAYAGITLEPIEVKAEPLPATGQMDIRDAIYVYPLNSGLPPVYAVFNSPYEGATTKGEHSGRMYDPEKAGGPTQNLDWTTASVTQDGIDLVKLHTGRFGSSDANTIMIDRLEKILRGELAVTDTDKRFYTHELRELERYRALGVADGVQGNVWNNAHTAALEDYRINENRDFLYTEAAQSAGDKQDHADALRGQ
;
A
#
# COMPACT_ATOMS: atom_id res chain seq x y z
N MET A 1 -4.52 13.15 -32.12
CA MET A 1 -4.95 14.54 -31.87
C MET A 1 -6.20 14.82 -32.71
N PRO A 2 -7.28 15.44 -32.20
CA PRO A 2 -7.70 15.67 -30.80
C PRO A 2 -9.09 15.03 -30.48
N GLN A 3 -9.20 14.33 -29.34
CA GLN A 3 -9.87 14.72 -28.09
C GLN A 3 -11.42 14.62 -28.10
N ASN A 4 -11.91 13.47 -27.59
CA ASN A 4 -13.27 13.30 -27.09
C ASN A 4 -13.43 14.08 -25.77
N VAL A 5 -14.24 15.13 -25.79
CA VAL A 5 -14.65 15.90 -24.60
C VAL A 5 -16.06 15.46 -24.21
N ILE A 6 -16.21 14.97 -22.98
CA ILE A 6 -17.51 14.63 -22.38
C ILE A 6 -18.20 15.93 -21.95
N THR A 7 -19.40 16.19 -22.44
CA THR A 7 -20.21 17.38 -22.14
C THR A 7 -21.03 17.12 -20.87
N LEU A 8 -20.79 17.90 -19.80
CA LEU A 8 -21.62 17.91 -18.59
C LEU A 8 -22.87 18.81 -18.79
N PRO A 9 -24.00 18.55 -18.11
CA PRO A 9 -25.22 19.35 -18.26
C PRO A 9 -25.04 20.79 -17.77
N PRO A 10 -25.80 21.76 -18.33
CA PRO A 10 -25.58 23.18 -18.10
C PRO A 10 -25.87 23.58 -16.65
N THR A 11 -24.88 24.21 -16.00
CA THR A 11 -25.08 24.98 -14.79
C THR A 11 -26.01 26.16 -15.09
N ILE A 12 -27.17 26.20 -14.44
CA ILE A 12 -28.02 27.40 -14.42
C ILE A 12 -27.28 28.46 -13.62
N VAL A 13 -26.55 29.33 -14.32
CA VAL A 13 -26.04 30.58 -13.76
C VAL A 13 -27.21 31.55 -13.73
N THR A 14 -27.88 31.67 -12.58
CA THR A 14 -28.77 32.80 -12.33
C THR A 14 -27.91 34.07 -12.35
N PRO A 15 -28.17 35.06 -13.23
CA PRO A 15 -27.43 36.31 -13.21
C PRO A 15 -27.67 37.00 -11.87
N GLY A 16 -26.61 37.23 -11.11
CA GLY A 16 -26.68 38.09 -9.93
C GLY A 16 -27.28 39.44 -10.33
N GLN A 17 -28.19 39.96 -9.50
CA GLN A 17 -28.70 41.32 -9.67
C GLN A 17 -27.53 42.29 -9.83
N PRO A 18 -27.62 43.28 -10.75
CA PRO A 18 -26.56 44.25 -10.91
C PRO A 18 -26.37 45.01 -9.59
N LEU A 19 -25.11 45.06 -9.14
CA LEU A 19 -24.67 45.91 -8.04
C LEU A 19 -25.22 47.33 -8.27
N PRO A 20 -25.78 48.01 -7.25
CA PRO A 20 -26.10 49.42 -7.39
C PRO A 20 -24.82 50.17 -7.76
N ARG A 21 -24.92 51.06 -8.75
CA ARG A 21 -23.79 51.86 -9.25
C ARG A 21 -23.06 52.52 -8.08
N PRO A 22 -21.72 52.58 -8.08
CA PRO A 22 -21.01 53.40 -7.11
C PRO A 22 -21.49 54.84 -7.25
N LEU A 23 -21.98 55.42 -6.16
CA LEU A 23 -22.21 56.85 -6.08
C LEU A 23 -20.88 57.53 -6.43
N GLY A 24 -20.91 58.41 -7.44
CA GLY A 24 -19.77 59.24 -7.80
C GLY A 24 -19.27 60.06 -6.60
N PRO A 25 -18.06 60.65 -6.67
CA PRO A 25 -17.43 61.28 -5.53
C PRO A 25 -18.32 62.42 -5.00
N LEU A 26 -18.90 62.22 -3.82
CA LEU A 26 -19.50 63.31 -3.07
C LEU A 26 -18.36 64.21 -2.60
N SER A 27 -18.45 65.46 -3.01
CA SER A 27 -17.48 66.52 -2.68
C SER A 27 -17.32 66.66 -1.17
N GLY A 28 -16.07 66.78 -0.74
CA GLY A 28 -15.71 67.19 0.62
C GLY A 28 -15.41 66.03 1.54
N ALA A 29 -14.13 65.67 1.63
CA ALA A 29 -13.58 64.95 2.77
C ALA A 29 -13.69 65.85 4.03
N GLY A 30 -14.88 65.87 4.62
CA GLY A 30 -15.04 66.14 6.04
C GLY A 30 -14.90 64.80 6.75
N VAL A 31 -13.92 64.69 7.65
CA VAL A 31 -13.88 63.60 8.63
C VAL A 31 -15.27 63.51 9.26
N ILE A 32 -16.05 62.46 8.94
CA ILE A 32 -17.23 62.13 9.72
C ILE A 32 -16.66 61.63 11.04
N ALA A 33 -16.55 62.52 12.02
CA ALA A 33 -16.26 62.16 13.39
C ALA A 33 -17.22 61.02 13.76
N ARG A 34 -16.69 59.91 14.31
CA ARG A 34 -17.52 58.89 14.96
C ARG A 34 -18.58 59.62 15.81
N PRO A 35 -19.87 59.30 15.68
CA PRO A 35 -20.87 59.95 16.52
C PRO A 35 -20.49 59.72 17.98
N LEU A 36 -20.48 60.80 18.76
CA LEU A 36 -20.21 60.71 20.20
C LEU A 36 -21.24 59.75 20.81
N ARG A 37 -20.74 58.73 21.51
CA ARG A 37 -21.59 57.79 22.26
C ARG A 37 -22.43 58.59 23.25
N TRP A 38 -23.75 58.39 23.27
CA TRP A 38 -24.56 58.92 24.35
C TRP A 38 -24.34 58.08 25.61
N ASP A 39 -23.38 58.47 26.44
CA ASP A 39 -23.07 57.86 27.74
C ASP A 39 -23.81 58.53 28.91
N GLY A 40 -24.67 59.50 28.61
CA GLY A 40 -25.38 60.32 29.59
C GLY A 40 -24.53 61.46 30.17
N THR A 41 -23.33 61.71 29.65
CA THR A 41 -22.54 62.89 30.02
C THR A 41 -22.95 64.09 29.16
N ILE A 42 -23.23 65.21 29.83
CA ILE A 42 -23.43 66.50 29.17
C ILE A 42 -22.10 67.26 29.27
N PRO A 43 -21.63 67.90 28.18
CA PRO A 43 -20.50 68.82 28.25
C PRO A 43 -20.72 69.88 29.34
N ALA A 44 -19.68 70.15 30.14
CA ALA A 44 -19.77 71.17 31.19
C ALA A 44 -20.13 72.53 30.58
N ASN A 45 -21.21 73.14 31.07
CA ASN A 45 -21.63 74.47 30.64
C ASN A 45 -21.30 75.49 31.74
N HIS A 46 -20.14 76.13 31.57
CA HIS A 46 -19.62 77.11 32.53
C HIS A 46 -20.54 78.32 32.72
N GLU A 47 -21.36 78.68 31.73
CA GLU A 47 -22.31 79.79 31.84
C GLU A 47 -23.51 79.41 32.74
N LEU A 48 -24.01 78.18 32.60
CA LEU A 48 -25.07 77.65 33.46
C LEU A 48 -24.57 77.46 34.89
N ASP A 49 -23.34 76.94 35.04
CA ASP A 49 -22.72 76.80 36.36
C ASP A 49 -22.59 78.17 37.04
N ALA A 50 -22.09 79.17 36.33
CA ALA A 50 -21.99 80.54 36.83
C ALA A 50 -23.36 81.15 37.17
N PHE A 51 -24.41 80.87 36.38
CA PHE A 51 -25.78 81.32 36.65
C PHE A 51 -26.31 80.76 37.97
N PHE A 52 -26.17 79.46 38.20
CA PHE A 52 -26.62 78.82 39.45
C PHE A 52 -25.71 79.12 40.64
N SER A 53 -24.46 79.56 40.43
CA SER A 53 -23.57 80.05 41.50
C SER A 53 -23.83 81.50 41.92
N LYS A 54 -24.73 82.26 41.27
CA LYS A 54 -24.98 83.67 41.61
C LYS A 54 -25.48 83.83 43.05
N ARG A 55 -24.91 84.80 43.78
CA ARG A 55 -25.40 85.18 45.12
C ARG A 55 -26.85 85.68 45.00
N GLY A 56 -27.74 85.13 45.81
CA GLY A 56 -29.17 85.48 45.77
C GLY A 56 -29.93 84.92 44.56
N ILE A 57 -29.41 83.87 43.89
CA ILE A 57 -30.08 83.22 42.75
C ILE A 57 -31.52 82.75 43.06
N ARG A 58 -31.85 82.52 44.34
CA ARG A 58 -33.19 82.12 44.77
C ARG A 58 -34.15 83.30 45.02
N ASN A 59 -33.76 84.54 44.70
CA ASN A 59 -34.63 85.72 44.80
C ASN A 59 -35.70 85.69 43.70
N GLU A 60 -36.87 86.30 43.96
CA GLU A 60 -38.04 86.26 43.07
C GLU A 60 -37.75 86.70 41.63
N GLN A 61 -36.86 87.68 41.43
CA GLN A 61 -36.48 88.20 40.11
C GLN A 61 -35.90 87.14 39.16
N TYR A 62 -35.36 86.03 39.68
CA TYR A 62 -34.77 84.96 38.88
C TYR A 62 -35.72 83.77 38.63
N THR A 63 -36.94 83.81 39.17
CA THR A 63 -37.90 82.70 39.11
C THR A 63 -38.17 82.25 37.67
N ILE A 64 -38.50 83.18 36.78
CA ILE A 64 -38.75 82.88 35.36
C ILE A 64 -37.48 82.39 34.68
N SER A 65 -36.33 83.00 34.96
CA SER A 65 -35.04 82.56 34.40
C SER A 65 -34.71 81.12 34.79
N ILE A 66 -34.95 80.72 36.05
CA ILE A 66 -34.71 79.34 36.51
C ILE A 66 -35.63 78.35 35.78
N ILE A 67 -36.93 78.64 35.67
CA ILE A 67 -37.89 77.78 34.94
C ILE A 67 -37.48 77.65 33.47
N VAL A 68 -37.18 78.77 32.80
CA VAL A 68 -36.80 78.78 31.38
C VAL A 68 -35.49 78.01 31.18
N THR A 69 -34.50 78.22 32.05
CA THR A 69 -33.23 77.48 32.00
C THR A 69 -33.46 75.99 32.17
N ALA A 70 -34.19 75.54 33.21
CA ALA A 70 -34.48 74.12 33.40
C ALA A 70 -35.27 73.52 32.23
N SER A 71 -36.29 74.23 31.73
CA SER A 71 -37.06 73.76 30.57
C SER A 71 -36.19 73.61 29.33
N SER A 72 -35.34 74.61 29.05
CA SER A 72 -34.45 74.63 27.88
C SER A 72 -33.37 73.56 27.99
N THR A 73 -32.76 73.38 29.17
CA THR A 73 -31.80 72.31 29.41
C THR A 73 -32.42 70.94 29.14
N GLN A 74 -33.61 70.66 29.69
CA GLN A 74 -34.27 69.38 29.44
C GLN A 74 -34.67 69.19 27.97
N GLN A 75 -35.09 70.26 27.27
CA GLN A 75 -35.36 70.21 25.84
C GLN A 75 -34.10 69.90 25.02
N ASN A 76 -32.97 70.50 25.37
CA ASN A 76 -31.70 70.23 24.70
C ASN A 76 -31.26 68.78 24.91
N ILE A 77 -31.39 68.25 26.14
CA ILE A 77 -31.10 66.84 26.43
C ILE A 77 -32.02 65.91 25.63
N HIS A 78 -33.32 66.25 25.57
CA HIS A 78 -34.28 65.51 24.77
C HIS A 78 -33.91 65.52 23.28
N GLN A 79 -33.51 66.67 22.74
CA GLN A 79 -33.11 66.78 21.34
C GLN A 79 -31.86 65.92 21.07
N SER A 80 -30.86 65.95 21.94
CA SER A 80 -29.68 65.09 21.79
C SER A 80 -30.02 63.60 21.80
N TYR A 81 -31.00 63.19 22.63
CA TYR A 81 -31.54 61.82 22.58
C TYR A 81 -32.16 61.51 21.21
N ILE A 82 -33.01 62.41 20.69
CA ILE A 82 -33.63 62.25 19.36
C ILE A 82 -32.59 62.17 18.25
N ASP A 83 -31.55 63.00 18.30
CA ASP A 83 -30.48 63.04 17.30
C ASP A 83 -29.61 61.76 17.35
N PHE A 84 -29.52 61.10 18.50
CA PHE A 84 -28.77 59.85 18.66
C PHE A 84 -29.55 58.61 18.21
N LEU A 85 -30.89 58.61 18.27
CA LEU A 85 -31.71 57.43 17.93
C LEU A 85 -31.40 56.81 16.55
N PRO A 86 -31.23 57.58 15.45
CA PRO A 86 -30.89 57.01 14.14
C PRO A 86 -29.51 56.34 14.08
N LEU A 87 -28.61 56.69 15.00
CA LEU A 87 -27.23 56.19 15.05
C LEU A 87 -27.10 54.94 15.92
N LEU A 88 -28.14 54.61 16.68
CA LEU A 88 -28.15 53.52 17.65
C LEU A 88 -27.81 52.14 17.04
N PRO A 89 -28.34 51.73 15.87
CA PRO A 89 -27.99 50.44 15.28
C PRO A 89 -26.49 50.32 14.98
N ALA A 90 -25.89 51.36 14.39
CA ALA A 90 -24.47 51.37 14.05
C ALA A 90 -23.58 51.34 15.31
N ASP A 91 -24.01 51.99 16.40
CA ASP A 91 -23.31 51.94 17.69
C ASP A 91 -23.36 50.53 18.31
N VAL A 92 -24.51 49.85 18.24
CA VAL A 92 -24.66 48.45 18.68
C VAL A 92 -23.78 47.51 17.84
N ASP A 93 -23.77 47.65 16.52
CA ASP A 93 -22.93 46.83 15.63
C ASP A 93 -21.43 47.02 15.91
N ALA A 94 -21.02 48.26 16.22
CA ALA A 94 -19.64 48.55 16.59
C ALA A 94 -19.25 47.94 17.95
N GLU A 95 -20.16 47.92 18.93
CA GLU A 95 -19.95 47.25 20.22
C GLU A 95 -19.82 45.72 20.05
N ILE A 96 -20.65 45.11 19.21
CA ILE A 96 -20.56 43.68 18.89
C ILE A 96 -19.24 43.38 18.20
N SER A 97 -18.90 44.13 17.14
CA SER A 97 -17.69 43.92 16.34
C SER A 97 -16.41 44.03 17.18
N ALA A 98 -16.38 44.98 18.12
CA ALA A 98 -15.26 45.14 19.04
C ALA A 98 -15.08 43.95 20.00
N GLY A 99 -16.16 43.25 20.35
CA GLY A 99 -16.12 42.08 21.22
C GLY A 99 -15.78 40.77 20.50
N VAL A 100 -16.11 40.65 19.21
CA VAL A 100 -15.83 39.44 18.41
C VAL A 100 -14.36 39.34 17.98
N GLY A 101 -13.74 40.48 17.66
CA GLY A 101 -12.36 40.52 17.14
C GLY A 101 -12.25 40.02 15.69
N ASP A 102 -11.05 40.09 15.11
CA ASP A 102 -10.78 39.70 13.72
C ASP A 102 -9.94 38.42 13.72
N TYR A 103 -10.62 37.28 13.54
CA TYR A 103 -10.02 35.96 13.66
C TYR A 103 -10.60 34.97 12.64
N PRO A 104 -9.77 34.04 12.11
CA PRO A 104 -10.21 33.05 11.14
C PRO A 104 -10.89 31.86 11.85
N PHE A 105 -12.19 31.99 12.14
CA PHE A 105 -13.01 30.91 12.69
C PHE A 105 -13.93 30.31 11.63
N SER A 106 -14.39 29.06 11.85
CA SER A 106 -15.48 28.48 11.06
C SER A 106 -16.78 29.27 11.28
N GLU A 107 -17.75 29.12 10.38
CA GLU A 107 -19.06 29.81 10.47
C GLU A 107 -19.80 29.52 11.79
N LEU A 108 -19.72 28.28 12.31
CA LEU A 108 -20.34 27.87 13.57
C LEU A 108 -19.63 28.49 14.78
N GLU A 109 -18.30 28.45 14.80
CA GLU A 109 -17.49 29.04 15.85
C GLU A 109 -17.68 30.56 15.90
N LYS A 110 -17.66 31.23 14.74
CA LYS A 110 -17.92 32.67 14.63
C LYS A 110 -19.29 33.04 15.17
N SER A 111 -20.34 32.32 14.77
CA SER A 111 -21.71 32.58 15.25
C SER A 111 -21.85 32.35 16.75
N THR A 112 -21.14 31.35 17.29
CA THR A 112 -21.13 31.04 18.72
C THR A 112 -20.41 32.12 19.54
N ILE A 113 -19.25 32.59 19.08
CA ILE A 113 -18.50 33.67 19.70
C ILE A 113 -19.32 34.96 19.67
N GLU A 114 -19.90 35.31 18.53
CA GLU A 114 -20.76 36.49 18.40
C GLU A 114 -21.95 36.41 19.35
N LYS A 115 -22.59 35.25 19.47
CA LYS A 115 -23.70 35.06 20.42
C LYS A 115 -23.26 35.29 21.86
N ASN A 116 -22.12 34.74 22.28
CA ASN A 116 -21.58 34.94 23.63
C ASN A 116 -21.27 36.40 23.93
N VAL A 117 -20.71 37.13 22.95
CA VAL A 117 -20.46 38.58 23.05
C VAL A 117 -21.78 39.33 23.21
N VAL A 118 -22.78 39.04 22.38
CA VAL A 118 -24.10 39.67 22.44
C VAL A 118 -24.78 39.40 23.79
N ASP A 119 -24.77 38.17 24.28
CA ASP A 119 -25.38 37.80 25.57
C ASP A 119 -24.67 38.49 26.76
N SER A 120 -23.36 38.66 26.67
CA SER A 120 -22.58 39.46 27.64
C SER A 120 -22.97 40.94 27.61
N LEU A 121 -23.11 41.52 26.41
CA LEU A 121 -23.55 42.90 26.23
C LEU A 121 -24.97 43.11 26.78
N ILE A 122 -25.92 42.19 26.55
CA ILE A 122 -27.26 42.27 27.14
C ILE A 122 -27.18 42.35 28.66
N SER A 123 -26.37 41.48 29.29
CA SER A 123 -26.20 41.45 30.74
C SER A 123 -25.60 42.75 31.28
N GLN A 124 -24.57 43.29 30.60
CA GLN A 124 -23.96 44.57 30.96
C GLN A 124 -24.94 45.74 30.84
N ARG A 125 -25.69 45.82 29.72
CA ARG A 125 -26.66 46.89 29.48
C ARG A 125 -27.85 46.82 30.43
N ALA A 126 -28.28 45.63 30.84
CA ALA A 126 -29.32 45.46 31.86
C ALA A 126 -28.90 46.02 33.22
N ALA A 127 -27.64 45.80 33.63
CA ALA A 127 -27.09 46.39 34.87
C ALA A 127 -27.00 47.91 34.78
N GLU A 128 -26.57 48.45 33.64
CA GLU A 128 -26.54 49.89 33.40
C GLU A 128 -27.94 50.50 33.39
N LEU A 129 -28.94 49.79 32.83
CA LEU A 129 -30.33 50.24 32.79
C LEU A 129 -30.90 50.37 34.20
N ALA A 130 -30.65 49.39 35.07
CA ALA A 130 -31.08 49.45 36.47
C ALA A 130 -30.51 50.69 37.18
N LYS A 131 -29.20 50.95 37.04
CA LYS A 131 -28.56 52.14 37.60
C LYS A 131 -29.11 53.45 37.01
N SER A 132 -29.37 53.47 35.71
CA SER A 132 -29.92 54.64 35.02
C SER A 132 -31.35 54.94 35.50
N ASN A 133 -32.15 53.90 35.72
CA ASN A 133 -33.49 54.02 36.28
C ASN A 133 -33.47 54.55 37.72
N GLU A 134 -32.54 54.10 38.57
CA GLU A 134 -32.37 54.68 39.91
C GLU A 134 -32.05 56.19 39.82
N GLY A 135 -31.12 56.58 38.95
CA GLY A 135 -30.78 57.99 38.70
C GLY A 135 -31.98 58.83 38.22
N ALA A 136 -32.82 58.26 37.35
CA ALA A 136 -34.02 58.91 36.83
C ALA A 136 -35.09 59.21 37.90
N HIS A 137 -35.03 58.53 39.05
CA HIS A 137 -35.93 58.75 40.19
C HIS A 137 -35.31 59.61 41.29
N ALA A 138 -33.98 59.75 41.31
CA ALA A 138 -33.23 60.27 42.45
C ALA A 138 -33.61 61.71 42.86
N PHE A 139 -33.93 62.60 41.91
CA PHE A 139 -34.22 64.00 42.24
C PHE A 139 -35.65 64.25 42.73
N PHE A 140 -36.64 63.69 42.02
CA PHE A 140 -38.06 63.94 42.31
C PHE A 140 -38.73 62.87 43.18
N GLY A 141 -38.07 61.74 43.44
CA GLY A 141 -38.69 60.54 44.03
C GLY A 141 -39.67 59.82 43.09
N ARG A 142 -39.85 60.34 41.88
CA ARG A 142 -40.59 59.75 40.76
C ARG A 142 -39.71 59.82 39.52
N HIS A 143 -40.03 59.03 38.51
CA HIS A 143 -39.36 59.12 37.22
C HIS A 143 -39.49 60.55 36.65
N VAL A 144 -38.37 61.17 36.29
CA VAL A 144 -38.33 62.57 35.81
C VAL A 144 -39.13 62.81 34.52
N LEU A 145 -39.27 61.80 33.66
CA LEU A 145 -40.08 61.87 32.44
C LEU A 145 -41.56 61.50 32.65
N ALA A 146 -42.01 61.28 33.90
CA ALA A 146 -43.40 60.97 34.19
C ALA A 146 -44.35 62.17 34.01
N VAL A 147 -43.80 63.37 33.85
CA VAL A 147 -44.54 64.62 33.60
C VAL A 147 -43.92 65.36 32.41
N ASP A 148 -44.68 66.27 31.79
CA ASP A 148 -44.17 67.10 30.71
C ASP A 148 -43.08 68.08 31.19
N ILE A 149 -42.25 68.54 30.26
CA ILE A 149 -41.08 69.39 30.56
C ILE A 149 -41.47 70.66 31.32
N LYS A 150 -42.60 71.29 31.00
CA LYS A 150 -43.02 72.55 31.65
C LYS A 150 -43.38 72.29 33.10
N LYS A 151 -44.16 71.25 33.37
CA LYS A 151 -44.47 70.81 34.74
C LYS A 151 -43.21 70.39 35.49
N ASN A 152 -42.28 69.69 34.84
CA ASN A 152 -41.03 69.28 35.45
C ASN A 152 -40.15 70.47 35.89
N ALA A 153 -40.08 71.52 35.08
CA ALA A 153 -39.34 72.74 35.41
C ALA A 153 -39.97 73.51 36.59
N VAL A 154 -41.30 73.50 36.71
CA VAL A 154 -42.01 74.07 37.87
C VAL A 154 -41.73 73.24 39.13
N ASP A 155 -41.78 71.91 39.04
CA ASP A 155 -41.47 71.04 40.17
C ASP A 155 -40.01 71.19 40.60
N PHE A 156 -39.09 71.33 39.64
CA PHE A 156 -37.69 71.65 39.91
C PHE A 156 -37.56 72.97 40.67
N LEU A 157 -38.21 74.04 40.20
CA LEU A 157 -38.19 75.34 40.87
C LEU A 157 -38.67 75.22 42.32
N ASN A 158 -39.77 74.49 42.55
CA ASN A 158 -40.32 74.30 43.90
C ASN A 158 -39.30 73.66 44.83
N ILE A 159 -38.62 72.58 44.40
CA ILE A 159 -37.54 71.95 45.17
C ILE A 159 -36.36 72.90 45.33
N PHE A 160 -35.94 73.57 44.26
CA PHE A 160 -34.83 74.51 44.25
C PHE A 160 -35.03 75.69 45.21
N GLN A 161 -36.25 76.20 45.34
CA GLN A 161 -36.56 77.32 46.25
C GLN A 161 -36.68 76.85 47.71
N THR A 162 -37.36 75.72 47.95
CA THR A 162 -37.77 75.28 49.29
C THR A 162 -36.73 74.41 50.01
N ARG A 163 -35.98 73.56 49.29
CA ARG A 163 -35.01 72.64 49.89
C ARG A 163 -33.62 73.27 49.97
N ARG A 164 -33.21 73.60 51.20
CA ARG A 164 -31.91 74.24 51.51
C ARG A 164 -30.88 73.22 52.00
N ASP A 165 -31.36 72.05 52.41
CA ASP A 165 -30.60 70.89 52.90
C ASP A 165 -29.90 70.11 51.78
N LEU A 166 -30.31 70.31 50.52
CA LEU A 166 -29.79 69.59 49.34
C LEU A 166 -28.48 70.14 48.77
N GLY A 167 -27.77 71.00 49.51
CA GLY A 167 -26.49 71.58 49.08
C GLY A 167 -26.60 72.97 48.45
N SER A 168 -25.55 73.37 47.72
CA SER A 168 -25.53 74.68 47.05
C SER A 168 -26.56 74.71 45.91
N PRO A 169 -27.00 75.90 45.46
CA PRO A 169 -27.93 75.99 44.33
C PRO A 169 -27.39 75.30 43.07
N LEU A 170 -26.07 75.33 42.84
CA LEU A 170 -25.45 74.59 41.75
C LEU A 170 -25.58 73.07 41.94
N ASP A 171 -25.36 72.54 43.15
CA ASP A 171 -25.51 71.10 43.45
C ASP A 171 -26.93 70.61 43.18
N VAL A 172 -27.94 71.41 43.55
CA VAL A 172 -29.35 71.09 43.30
C VAL A 172 -29.64 71.05 41.80
N TYR A 173 -29.13 72.02 41.03
CA TYR A 173 -29.25 72.02 39.57
C TYR A 173 -28.57 70.80 38.94
N LYS A 174 -27.34 70.48 39.36
CA LYS A 174 -26.59 69.32 38.85
C LYS A 174 -27.26 67.99 39.20
N SER A 175 -27.84 67.87 40.39
CA SER A 175 -28.59 66.66 40.78
C SER A 175 -29.85 66.46 39.93
N TRP A 176 -30.56 67.54 39.62
CA TRP A 176 -31.70 67.49 38.70
C TRP A 176 -31.27 67.15 37.26
N GLU A 177 -30.23 67.80 36.75
CA GLU A 177 -29.65 67.55 35.42
C GLU A 177 -29.19 66.09 35.27
N ALA A 178 -28.55 65.54 36.30
CA ALA A 178 -28.16 64.13 36.38
C ALA A 178 -29.39 63.19 36.34
N SER A 179 -30.51 63.56 36.96
CA SER A 179 -31.72 62.75 36.92
C SER A 179 -32.36 62.75 35.52
N VAL A 180 -32.41 63.91 34.85
CA VAL A 180 -32.91 64.05 33.48
C VAL A 180 -32.07 63.23 32.49
N THR A 181 -30.73 63.33 32.56
CA THR A 181 -29.82 62.58 31.70
C THR A 181 -29.93 61.07 31.91
N ALA A 182 -30.02 60.62 33.16
CA ALA A 182 -30.20 59.21 33.51
C ALA A 182 -31.50 58.63 32.92
N ALA A 183 -32.58 59.41 32.83
CA ALA A 183 -33.82 58.95 32.23
C ALA A 183 -33.73 58.75 30.71
N TYR A 184 -33.09 59.67 29.98
CA TYR A 184 -32.89 59.50 28.54
C TYR A 184 -31.84 58.42 28.24
N ARG A 185 -30.83 58.24 29.10
CA ARG A 185 -29.91 57.10 29.03
C ARG A 185 -30.63 55.78 29.23
N ALA A 186 -31.59 55.69 30.14
CA ALA A 186 -32.41 54.48 30.35
C ALA A 186 -33.16 54.09 29.07
N LYS A 187 -33.80 55.06 28.38
CA LYS A 187 -34.48 54.80 27.09
C LYS A 187 -33.55 54.26 26.00
N ILE A 188 -32.31 54.75 25.93
CA ILE A 188 -31.32 54.25 24.96
C ILE A 188 -30.91 52.81 25.32
N LEU A 189 -30.68 52.54 26.60
CA LEU A 189 -30.30 51.21 27.06
C LEU A 189 -31.42 50.18 26.82
N GLU A 190 -32.68 50.56 26.99
CA GLU A 190 -33.84 49.72 26.63
C GLU A 190 -33.83 49.35 25.15
N GLU A 191 -33.64 50.31 24.25
CA GLU A 191 -33.56 50.04 22.81
C GLU A 191 -32.32 49.21 22.43
N LYS A 192 -31.16 49.43 23.07
CA LYS A 192 -29.97 48.59 22.87
C LYS A 192 -30.25 47.14 23.28
N ILE A 193 -30.84 46.93 24.46
CA ILE A 193 -31.19 45.59 24.95
C ILE A 193 -32.16 44.90 23.98
N ARG A 194 -33.15 45.63 23.45
CA ARG A 194 -34.08 45.08 22.45
C ARG A 194 -33.33 44.60 21.20
N MET A 195 -32.50 45.45 20.59
CA MET A 195 -31.72 45.10 19.39
C MET A 195 -30.76 43.92 19.63
N LEU A 196 -30.06 43.93 20.77
CA LEU A 196 -29.16 42.84 21.16
C LEU A 196 -29.93 41.53 21.39
N THR A 197 -31.11 41.59 22.00
CA THR A 197 -31.95 40.40 22.23
C THR A 197 -32.44 39.81 20.90
N GLU A 198 -32.89 40.65 19.97
CA GLU A 198 -33.26 40.23 18.61
C GLU A 198 -32.07 39.56 17.89
N ARG A 199 -30.86 40.13 18.01
CA ARG A 199 -29.63 39.55 17.46
C ARG A 199 -29.29 38.20 18.11
N SER A 200 -29.40 38.08 19.43
CA SER A 200 -29.13 36.82 20.16
C SER A 200 -30.08 35.68 19.75
N VAL A 201 -31.36 35.99 19.51
CA VAL A 201 -32.34 35.03 18.99
C VAL A 201 -31.99 34.61 17.57
N SER A 202 -31.67 35.57 16.69
CA SER A 202 -31.24 35.28 15.32
C SER A 202 -29.99 34.41 15.25
N LEU A 203 -29.00 34.67 16.11
CA LEU A 203 -27.79 33.85 16.21
C LEU A 203 -28.10 32.44 16.74
N SER A 204 -29.01 32.29 17.70
CA SER A 204 -29.47 30.98 18.17
C SER A 204 -30.05 30.14 17.04
N HIS A 205 -30.88 30.73 16.17
CA HIS A 205 -31.40 30.05 14.98
C HIS A 205 -30.31 29.69 13.97
N THR A 206 -29.35 30.58 13.76
CA THR A 206 -28.22 30.35 12.83
C THR A 206 -27.34 29.20 13.31
N ILE A 207 -27.01 29.16 14.60
CA ILE A 207 -26.24 28.08 15.24
C ILE A 207 -27.00 26.76 15.12
N ALA A 208 -28.30 26.72 15.44
CA ALA A 208 -29.10 25.50 15.33
C ALA A 208 -29.17 24.98 13.88
N ALA A 209 -29.32 25.87 12.90
CA ALA A 209 -29.32 25.50 11.48
C ALA A 209 -27.95 25.06 10.96
N ALA A 210 -26.86 25.60 11.50
CA ALA A 210 -25.50 25.16 11.20
C ALA A 210 -25.22 23.77 11.81
N GLN A 211 -25.63 23.55 13.06
CA GLN A 211 -25.50 22.26 13.74
C GLN A 211 -26.30 21.17 13.00
N ALA A 212 -27.55 21.44 12.63
CA ALA A 212 -28.37 20.48 11.89
C ALA A 212 -27.78 20.11 10.52
N ARG A 213 -27.08 21.04 9.85
CA ARG A 213 -26.36 20.77 8.60
C ARG A 213 -25.15 19.88 8.82
N GLU A 214 -24.42 20.08 9.91
CA GLU A 214 -23.28 19.25 10.29
C GLU A 214 -23.73 17.83 10.66
N ASP A 215 -24.77 17.70 11.48
CA ASP A 215 -25.33 16.41 11.87
C ASP A 215 -25.88 15.65 10.64
N ALA A 216 -26.53 16.35 9.70
CA ALA A 216 -27.01 15.75 8.45
C ALA A 216 -25.86 15.30 7.55
N ARG A 217 -24.74 16.04 7.51
CA ARG A 217 -23.54 15.63 6.77
C ARG A 217 -22.95 14.34 7.35
N ILE A 218 -22.79 14.28 8.67
CA ILE A 218 -22.29 13.10 9.38
C ILE A 218 -23.22 11.90 9.16
N ALA A 219 -24.54 12.11 9.23
CA ALA A 219 -25.52 11.06 8.97
C ALA A 219 -25.47 10.55 7.51
N ALA A 220 -25.35 11.45 6.54
CA ALA A 220 -25.23 11.09 5.13
C ALA A 220 -23.92 10.33 4.83
N GLU A 221 -22.81 10.72 5.46
CA GLU A 221 -21.53 10.01 5.36
C GLU A 221 -21.60 8.61 5.98
N ALA A 222 -22.23 8.48 7.15
CA ALA A 222 -22.48 7.19 7.78
C ALA A 222 -23.37 6.27 6.93
N GLU A 223 -24.44 6.82 6.34
CA GLU A 223 -25.31 6.07 5.41
C GLU A 223 -24.58 5.67 4.12
N SER A 224 -23.81 6.57 3.53
CA SER A 224 -22.97 6.25 2.36
C SER A 224 -21.96 5.15 2.67
N THR A 225 -21.36 5.18 3.87
CA THR A 225 -20.43 4.14 4.32
C THR A 225 -21.15 2.80 4.50
N ARG A 226 -22.33 2.80 5.13
CA ARG A 226 -23.16 1.58 5.27
C ARG A 226 -23.50 0.98 3.90
N LEU A 227 -23.98 1.79 2.97
CA LEU A 227 -24.31 1.34 1.61
C LEU A 227 -23.08 0.80 0.85
N ALA A 228 -21.91 1.42 1.05
CA ALA A 228 -20.66 0.92 0.46
C ALA A 228 -20.26 -0.45 1.05
N VAL A 229 -20.43 -0.66 2.36
CA VAL A 229 -20.20 -1.95 3.02
C VAL A 229 -21.19 -3.00 2.52
N GLU A 230 -22.48 -2.70 2.47
CA GLU A 230 -23.52 -3.60 1.95
C GLU A 230 -23.25 -3.97 0.48
N ALA A 231 -22.85 -3.00 -0.35
CA ALA A 231 -22.49 -3.25 -1.74
C ALA A 231 -21.24 -4.14 -1.88
N ALA A 232 -20.24 -3.94 -1.01
CA ALA A 232 -19.04 -4.79 -0.96
C ALA A 232 -19.39 -6.22 -0.54
N GLU A 233 -20.30 -6.40 0.42
CA GLU A 233 -20.78 -7.74 0.82
C GLU A 233 -21.58 -8.42 -0.30
N HIS A 234 -22.46 -7.69 -0.99
CA HIS A 234 -23.17 -8.21 -2.16
C HIS A 234 -22.21 -8.60 -3.29
N ALA A 235 -21.17 -7.80 -3.54
CA ALA A 235 -20.15 -8.12 -4.53
C ALA A 235 -19.35 -9.36 -4.13
N ARG A 236 -19.02 -9.52 -2.84
CA ARG A 236 -18.36 -10.74 -2.32
C ARG A 236 -19.23 -11.97 -2.53
N LEU A 237 -20.51 -11.92 -2.18
CA LEU A 237 -21.45 -13.03 -2.38
C LEU A 237 -21.64 -13.36 -3.86
N ALA A 238 -21.68 -12.36 -4.74
CA ALA A 238 -21.74 -12.55 -6.19
C ALA A 238 -20.47 -13.21 -6.74
N ALA A 239 -19.29 -12.81 -6.24
CA ALA A 239 -18.02 -13.44 -6.61
C ALA A 239 -17.95 -14.89 -6.13
N GLU A 240 -18.39 -15.17 -4.89
CA GLU A 240 -18.45 -16.52 -4.34
C GLU A 240 -19.40 -17.43 -5.12
N THR A 241 -20.58 -16.93 -5.50
CA THR A 241 -21.53 -17.68 -6.33
C THR A 241 -21.01 -17.90 -7.75
N ALA A 242 -20.32 -16.93 -8.34
CA ALA A 242 -19.67 -17.11 -9.64
C ALA A 242 -18.54 -18.14 -9.59
N GLU A 243 -17.77 -18.15 -8.51
CA GLU A 243 -16.73 -19.15 -8.25
C GLU A 243 -17.32 -20.56 -8.11
N GLN A 244 -18.37 -20.71 -7.30
CA GLN A 244 -19.09 -21.98 -7.16
C GLN A 244 -19.66 -22.47 -8.50
N ALA A 245 -20.20 -21.57 -9.34
CA ALA A 245 -20.66 -21.92 -10.67
C ALA A 245 -19.51 -22.38 -11.58
N ARG A 246 -18.33 -21.73 -11.52
CA ARG A 246 -17.14 -22.14 -12.27
C ARG A 246 -16.67 -23.53 -11.85
N VAL A 247 -16.54 -23.78 -10.54
CA VAL A 247 -16.15 -25.08 -9.99
C VAL A 247 -17.15 -26.18 -10.38
N ALA A 248 -18.46 -25.89 -10.36
CA ALA A 248 -19.47 -26.85 -10.78
C ALA A 248 -19.37 -27.19 -12.29
N VAL A 249 -19.09 -26.20 -13.15
CA VAL A 249 -18.85 -26.42 -14.59
C VAL A 249 -17.58 -27.23 -14.82
N GLU A 250 -16.49 -26.94 -14.11
CA GLU A 250 -15.24 -27.67 -14.21
C GLU A 250 -15.38 -29.13 -13.72
N ALA A 251 -16.11 -29.34 -12.62
CA ALA A 251 -16.41 -30.68 -12.11
C ALA A 251 -17.23 -31.51 -13.10
N GLU A 252 -18.24 -30.91 -13.74
CA GLU A 252 -19.04 -31.58 -14.77
C GLU A 252 -18.23 -31.86 -16.04
N ALA A 253 -17.37 -30.92 -16.46
CA ALA A 253 -16.47 -31.12 -17.60
C ALA A 253 -15.48 -32.27 -17.33
N LYS A 254 -14.93 -32.35 -16.12
CA LYS A 254 -14.07 -33.46 -15.70
C LYS A 254 -14.83 -34.78 -15.69
N ARG A 255 -16.06 -34.82 -15.15
CA ARG A 255 -16.91 -36.02 -15.15
C ARG A 255 -17.15 -36.54 -16.57
N VAL A 256 -17.44 -35.65 -17.52
CA VAL A 256 -17.62 -35.99 -18.94
C VAL A 256 -16.31 -36.48 -19.57
N ALA A 257 -15.18 -35.84 -19.28
CA ALA A 257 -13.87 -36.27 -19.79
C ALA A 257 -13.47 -37.65 -19.25
N ASP A 258 -13.68 -37.92 -17.97
CA ASP A 258 -13.40 -39.22 -17.34
C ASP A 258 -14.30 -40.33 -17.94
N GLU A 259 -15.58 -40.04 -18.19
CA GLU A 259 -16.51 -40.97 -18.85
C GLU A 259 -16.08 -41.27 -20.29
N GLN A 260 -15.61 -40.27 -21.04
CA GLN A 260 -15.07 -40.44 -22.39
C GLN A 260 -13.75 -41.23 -22.41
N ALA A 261 -12.86 -40.96 -21.45
CA ALA A 261 -11.59 -41.67 -21.31
C ALA A 261 -11.81 -43.15 -20.99
N LEU A 262 -12.79 -43.47 -20.15
CA LEU A 262 -13.17 -44.85 -19.84
C LEU A 262 -13.69 -45.58 -21.09
N LEU A 263 -14.56 -44.94 -21.88
CA LEU A 263 -15.06 -45.50 -23.13
C LEU A 263 -13.95 -45.70 -24.18
N ALA A 264 -13.02 -44.75 -24.28
CA ALA A 264 -11.85 -44.85 -25.16
C ALA A 264 -10.91 -45.99 -24.72
N ALA A 265 -10.66 -46.12 -23.42
CA ALA A 265 -9.86 -47.20 -22.85
C ALA A 265 -10.51 -48.57 -23.06
N GLU A 266 -11.84 -48.69 -22.93
CA GLU A 266 -12.56 -49.94 -23.21
C GLU A 266 -12.48 -50.30 -24.71
N ALA A 267 -12.61 -49.31 -25.60
CA ALA A 267 -12.46 -49.53 -27.04
C ALA A 267 -11.04 -49.99 -27.40
N GLU A 268 -10.02 -49.36 -26.81
CA GLU A 268 -8.62 -49.71 -27.02
C GLU A 268 -8.27 -51.09 -26.43
N ALA A 269 -8.77 -51.42 -25.24
CA ALA A 269 -8.61 -52.75 -24.65
C ALA A 269 -9.24 -53.85 -25.52
N ARG A 270 -10.39 -53.58 -26.16
CA ARG A 270 -10.98 -54.51 -27.14
C ARG A 270 -10.13 -54.65 -28.40
N ARG A 271 -9.51 -53.57 -28.88
CA ARG A 271 -8.58 -53.59 -30.02
C ARG A 271 -7.33 -54.42 -29.70
N VAL A 272 -6.68 -54.14 -28.58
CA VAL A 272 -5.50 -54.87 -28.10
C VAL A 272 -5.83 -56.33 -27.84
N ALA A 273 -7.00 -56.66 -27.28
CA ALA A 273 -7.42 -58.05 -27.10
C ALA A 273 -7.66 -58.78 -28.43
N ALA A 274 -8.19 -58.10 -29.45
CA ALA A 274 -8.34 -58.66 -30.78
C ALA A 274 -6.98 -58.91 -31.46
N GLU A 275 -6.07 -57.95 -31.37
CA GLU A 275 -4.69 -58.06 -31.88
C GLU A 275 -3.91 -59.15 -31.14
N ALA A 276 -4.01 -59.23 -29.82
CA ALA A 276 -3.39 -60.29 -29.02
C ALA A 276 -3.96 -61.68 -29.33
N ALA A 277 -5.25 -61.80 -29.65
CA ALA A 277 -5.84 -63.07 -30.07
C ALA A 277 -5.35 -63.51 -31.46
N GLU A 278 -5.05 -62.56 -32.35
CA GLU A 278 -4.44 -62.82 -33.65
C GLU A 278 -2.95 -63.17 -33.52
N GLN A 279 -2.22 -62.43 -32.68
CA GLN A 279 -0.83 -62.70 -32.32
C GLN A 279 -0.68 -64.07 -31.66
N ALA A 280 -1.57 -64.46 -30.73
CA ALA A 280 -1.55 -65.76 -30.07
C ALA A 280 -1.82 -66.92 -31.04
N ARG A 281 -2.59 -66.71 -32.12
CA ARG A 281 -2.73 -67.68 -33.21
C ARG A 281 -1.42 -67.87 -33.98
N MET A 282 -0.74 -66.78 -34.29
CA MET A 282 0.57 -66.81 -34.96
C MET A 282 1.64 -67.42 -34.06
N GLU A 283 1.66 -67.06 -32.77
CA GLU A 283 2.59 -67.57 -31.77
C GLU A 283 2.40 -69.06 -31.51
N ALA A 284 1.17 -69.56 -31.44
CA ALA A 284 0.89 -71.00 -31.34
C ALA A 284 1.43 -71.80 -32.55
N GLU A 285 1.47 -71.18 -33.74
CA GLU A 285 2.05 -71.77 -34.95
C GLU A 285 3.59 -71.79 -34.90
N THR A 286 4.22 -70.74 -34.35
CA THR A 286 5.67 -70.69 -34.08
C THR A 286 6.14 -71.51 -32.87
N GLN A 287 5.31 -71.68 -31.83
CA GLN A 287 5.67 -72.44 -30.62
C GLN A 287 5.78 -73.94 -30.93
N ALA A 288 4.92 -74.46 -31.81
CA ALA A 288 5.08 -75.81 -32.35
C ALA A 288 6.44 -76.04 -33.05
N GLN A 289 7.12 -74.96 -33.48
CA GLN A 289 8.44 -75.01 -34.09
C GLN A 289 9.59 -74.79 -33.08
N ARG A 290 9.36 -74.12 -31.95
CA ARG A 290 10.37 -73.79 -30.92
C ARG A 290 10.52 -74.85 -29.83
N ASP A 291 9.54 -75.72 -29.63
CA ASP A 291 9.65 -76.86 -28.70
C ASP A 291 10.74 -77.89 -29.11
N VAL A 292 11.38 -77.72 -30.28
CA VAL A 292 12.56 -78.48 -30.72
C VAL A 292 13.89 -77.87 -30.23
N ASP A 293 13.95 -76.55 -29.98
CA ASP A 293 15.21 -75.81 -29.80
C ASP A 293 15.46 -75.32 -28.35
N GLU A 294 14.46 -75.41 -27.46
CA GLU A 294 14.54 -74.88 -26.09
C GLU A 294 14.87 -75.97 -25.03
N HIS A 295 15.83 -76.84 -25.33
CA HIS A 295 16.54 -77.64 -24.31
C HIS A 295 17.89 -77.00 -23.91
N ALA A 296 18.13 -75.74 -24.28
CA ALA A 296 19.34 -75.04 -23.92
C ALA A 296 19.02 -73.68 -23.32
N ARG A 297 19.45 -73.52 -22.06
CA ARG A 297 19.70 -72.24 -21.39
C ARG A 297 18.57 -71.70 -20.50
N VAL A 298 18.16 -72.54 -19.56
CA VAL A 298 18.05 -72.08 -18.16
C VAL A 298 19.43 -71.59 -17.72
N THR A 299 19.61 -70.32 -17.38
CA THR A 299 20.41 -69.83 -16.23
C THR A 299 20.49 -68.30 -16.20
N ALA A 300 20.36 -67.75 -14.98
CA ALA A 300 20.71 -66.40 -14.49
C ALA A 300 19.58 -65.36 -14.30
N GLU A 301 19.01 -65.42 -13.08
CA GLU A 301 18.84 -64.34 -12.06
C GLU A 301 19.05 -62.87 -12.48
N ALA A 302 18.18 -61.88 -12.17
CA ALA A 302 17.64 -61.37 -10.89
C ALA A 302 18.52 -60.29 -10.18
N GLN A 303 17.86 -59.16 -9.81
CA GLN A 303 18.21 -58.13 -8.78
C GLN A 303 19.32 -57.10 -9.12
N ALA A 304 19.39 -55.81 -8.68
CA ALA A 304 18.64 -54.93 -7.77
C ALA A 304 19.11 -53.44 -7.88
N LEU A 305 18.39 -52.60 -7.12
CA LEU A 305 18.34 -51.14 -6.82
C LEU A 305 19.64 -50.45 -6.32
N GLU A 306 19.88 -49.17 -6.71
CA GLU A 306 20.51 -48.05 -5.93
C GLU A 306 20.88 -46.85 -6.85
N ALA A 307 20.41 -45.62 -6.57
CA ALA A 307 20.98 -44.38 -7.13
C ALA A 307 20.57 -43.12 -6.33
N GLY A 308 21.54 -42.43 -5.72
CA GLY A 308 21.36 -41.11 -5.11
C GLY A 308 22.58 -40.22 -5.36
N LYS A 309 22.35 -39.07 -6.02
CA LYS A 309 23.27 -37.95 -6.35
C LYS A 309 24.29 -38.20 -7.48
N THR A 310 23.79 -38.25 -8.71
CA THR A 310 24.59 -38.14 -9.94
C THR A 310 23.79 -37.35 -10.98
N LEU A 311 24.32 -36.23 -11.47
CA LEU A 311 23.72 -35.47 -12.58
C LEU A 311 24.09 -36.18 -13.89
N ARG A 312 23.13 -36.78 -14.60
CA ARG A 312 23.34 -37.48 -15.88
C ARG A 312 22.70 -36.68 -17.03
N LEU A 313 23.46 -36.39 -18.07
CA LEU A 313 23.04 -35.58 -19.24
C LEU A 313 23.06 -36.42 -20.53
N PRO A 314 22.13 -36.29 -21.49
CA PRO A 314 22.22 -36.98 -22.77
C PRO A 314 23.11 -36.24 -23.77
N GLU A 315 23.34 -36.91 -24.90
CA GLU A 315 24.21 -36.62 -26.04
C GLU A 315 24.53 -35.13 -26.32
N ALA A 316 25.84 -34.85 -26.48
CA ALA A 316 26.36 -33.51 -26.77
C ALA A 316 25.82 -32.97 -28.11
N GLY A 317 25.01 -31.91 -28.08
CA GLY A 317 24.60 -31.24 -29.31
C GLY A 317 23.40 -30.30 -29.26
N THR A 318 22.51 -30.45 -28.28
CA THR A 318 21.28 -29.62 -28.14
C THR A 318 21.27 -28.86 -26.81
N PRO A 319 20.81 -27.59 -26.77
CA PRO A 319 20.63 -26.87 -25.50
C PRO A 319 19.68 -27.61 -24.56
N GLN A 320 20.08 -27.83 -23.31
CA GLN A 320 19.28 -28.55 -22.30
C GLN A 320 19.43 -27.94 -20.91
N LEU A 321 18.38 -28.09 -20.09
CA LEU A 321 18.35 -27.65 -18.70
C LEU A 321 18.30 -28.88 -17.78
N GLY A 322 19.11 -28.93 -16.72
CA GLY A 322 19.16 -30.05 -15.78
C GLY A 322 19.19 -29.62 -14.32
N ALA A 323 18.70 -30.49 -13.43
CA ALA A 323 18.81 -30.37 -11.97
C ALA A 323 19.33 -31.69 -11.37
N VAL A 324 19.78 -31.67 -10.11
CA VAL A 324 20.35 -32.85 -9.39
C VAL A 324 19.45 -34.11 -9.47
N ALA A 325 18.15 -33.94 -9.69
CA ALA A 325 17.15 -35.01 -9.75
C ALA A 325 16.74 -35.45 -11.19
N GLY A 326 17.28 -34.84 -12.25
CA GLY A 326 17.00 -35.25 -13.63
C GLY A 326 17.06 -34.10 -14.65
N VAL A 327 16.90 -34.44 -15.93
CA VAL A 327 16.83 -33.45 -17.03
C VAL A 327 15.45 -32.79 -17.02
N ILE A 328 15.43 -31.47 -17.18
CA ILE A 328 14.23 -30.63 -17.27
C ILE A 328 13.84 -30.51 -18.75
N SER A 329 12.58 -30.85 -19.07
CA SER A 329 12.08 -30.75 -20.45
C SER A 329 12.04 -29.28 -20.89
N VAL A 330 12.67 -28.99 -22.03
CA VAL A 330 12.52 -27.70 -22.73
C VAL A 330 11.31 -27.83 -23.66
N THR A 331 10.19 -27.20 -23.29
CA THR A 331 8.95 -27.29 -24.08
C THR A 331 9.00 -26.23 -25.18
N ALA A 332 8.75 -26.63 -26.43
CA ALA A 332 8.69 -25.72 -27.58
C ALA A 332 7.41 -24.86 -27.56
N GLY A 333 7.22 -24.04 -26.53
CA GLY A 333 6.01 -23.23 -26.30
C GLY A 333 5.73 -22.15 -27.35
N SER A 334 6.67 -21.91 -28.28
CA SER A 334 6.64 -20.75 -29.20
C SER A 334 6.93 -21.10 -30.67
N GLY A 335 7.13 -22.39 -31.01
CA GLY A 335 7.56 -22.79 -32.35
C GLY A 335 9.02 -22.44 -32.72
N LEU A 336 9.84 -22.04 -31.74
CA LEU A 336 11.27 -21.78 -31.87
C LEU A 336 12.08 -22.74 -30.99
N PHE A 337 13.19 -23.28 -31.52
CA PHE A 337 14.16 -24.04 -30.75
C PHE A 337 15.07 -23.07 -29.96
N LEU A 338 15.55 -23.47 -28.77
CA LEU A 338 16.29 -22.58 -27.84
C LEU A 338 17.58 -22.01 -28.45
N ASP A 339 18.23 -22.74 -29.35
CA ASP A 339 19.37 -22.29 -30.14
C ASP A 339 19.01 -21.12 -31.07
N ALA A 340 17.87 -21.19 -31.76
CA ALA A 340 17.37 -20.11 -32.61
C ALA A 340 17.02 -18.86 -31.80
N THR A 341 16.45 -19.03 -30.60
CA THR A 341 16.16 -17.92 -29.67
C THR A 341 17.43 -17.26 -29.16
N ILE A 342 18.48 -18.04 -28.85
CA ILE A 342 19.80 -17.51 -28.46
C ILE A 342 20.43 -16.72 -29.61
N GLN A 343 20.38 -17.23 -30.85
CA GLN A 343 20.92 -16.49 -32.01
C GLN A 343 20.17 -15.18 -32.25
N ALA A 344 18.83 -15.19 -32.20
CA ALA A 344 18.03 -13.98 -32.33
C ALA A 344 18.35 -12.95 -31.23
N ALA A 345 18.62 -13.41 -30.01
CA ALA A 345 19.03 -12.55 -28.90
C ALA A 345 20.41 -11.90 -29.14
N ILE A 346 21.37 -12.67 -29.67
CA ILE A 346 22.70 -12.17 -30.06
C ILE A 346 22.55 -11.11 -31.18
N GLU A 347 21.70 -11.33 -32.17
CA GLU A 347 21.45 -10.36 -33.25
C GLU A 347 20.88 -9.03 -32.70
N ILE A 348 19.93 -9.10 -31.75
CA ILE A 348 19.38 -7.92 -31.09
C ILE A 348 20.45 -7.18 -30.29
N LEU A 349 21.27 -7.88 -29.50
CA LEU A 349 22.37 -7.26 -28.74
C LEU A 349 23.42 -6.63 -29.68
N THR A 350 23.71 -7.27 -30.81
CA THR A 350 24.62 -6.75 -31.84
C THR A 350 24.07 -5.48 -32.47
N ALA A 351 22.77 -5.43 -32.78
CA ALA A 351 22.12 -4.24 -33.32
C ALA A 351 22.11 -3.07 -32.33
N LEU A 352 21.99 -3.36 -31.03
CA LEU A 352 21.96 -2.35 -29.96
C LEU A 352 23.34 -1.75 -29.64
N ALA A 353 24.43 -2.48 -29.91
CA ALA A 353 25.81 -2.01 -29.69
C ALA A 353 26.18 -0.73 -30.49
N GLY A 354 25.42 -0.39 -31.54
CA GLY A 354 25.61 0.84 -32.34
C GLY A 354 24.90 2.09 -31.79
N THR A 355 24.09 1.94 -30.74
CA THR A 355 23.36 3.04 -30.10
C THR A 355 23.87 3.23 -28.67
N ALA A 356 24.12 4.47 -28.25
CA ALA A 356 24.61 4.80 -26.91
C ALA A 356 23.54 4.49 -25.84
N VAL A 357 23.35 3.21 -25.53
CA VAL A 357 22.50 2.68 -24.47
C VAL A 357 23.42 2.13 -23.37
N SER A 358 23.08 2.45 -22.13
CA SER A 358 23.77 2.05 -20.90
C SER A 358 24.16 0.56 -20.89
N SER A 359 25.36 0.29 -20.40
CA SER A 359 26.22 -0.91 -20.47
C SER A 359 25.70 -2.23 -19.86
N THR A 360 24.39 -2.42 -19.76
CA THR A 360 23.79 -3.54 -19.02
C THR A 360 22.49 -3.99 -19.69
N THR A 361 22.51 -4.28 -20.99
CA THR A 361 21.32 -4.81 -21.68
C THR A 361 21.37 -6.34 -21.75
N ALA A 362 20.29 -6.98 -21.35
CA ALA A 362 20.08 -8.41 -21.50
C ALA A 362 18.91 -8.67 -22.43
N VAL A 363 18.89 -9.86 -23.01
CA VAL A 363 17.78 -10.33 -23.83
C VAL A 363 17.30 -11.67 -23.28
N GLY A 364 16.06 -11.70 -22.78
CA GLY A 364 15.47 -12.91 -22.23
C GLY A 364 15.24 -13.97 -23.32
N ILE A 365 15.62 -15.21 -23.03
CA ILE A 365 15.54 -16.34 -23.98
C ILE A 365 14.68 -17.50 -23.47
N GLY A 366 14.35 -17.53 -22.18
CA GLY A 366 13.42 -18.52 -21.65
C GLY A 366 12.97 -18.18 -20.23
N THR A 367 11.69 -18.41 -19.97
CA THR A 367 11.08 -18.29 -18.64
C THR A 367 10.96 -19.66 -18.00
N LEU A 368 11.14 -19.72 -16.69
CA LEU A 368 11.01 -20.93 -15.91
C LEU A 368 9.62 -20.97 -15.30
N LEU A 369 8.86 -22.01 -15.61
CA LEU A 369 7.57 -22.30 -14.98
C LEU A 369 7.80 -23.35 -13.89
N TYR A 370 7.41 -23.02 -12.67
CA TYR A 370 7.50 -23.89 -11.49
C TYR A 370 6.36 -23.60 -10.52
N SER A 371 6.12 -24.53 -9.61
CA SER A 371 5.05 -24.40 -8.63
C SER A 371 5.32 -23.30 -7.59
N PRO A 372 4.34 -22.46 -7.23
CA PRO A 372 4.49 -21.44 -6.20
C PRO A 372 4.83 -21.96 -4.79
N SER A 373 4.48 -23.21 -4.44
CA SER A 373 4.89 -23.83 -3.17
C SER A 373 6.39 -24.03 -3.03
N LEU A 374 7.10 -24.22 -4.13
CA LEU A 374 8.55 -24.13 -4.14
C LEU A 374 8.90 -22.66 -4.12
N GLY A 375 8.91 -22.07 -2.92
CA GLY A 375 9.37 -20.70 -2.73
C GLY A 375 10.73 -20.51 -3.40
N ASN A 376 11.07 -19.29 -3.81
CA ASN A 376 12.23 -18.98 -4.67
C ASN A 376 13.59 -19.62 -4.26
N GLY A 377 13.77 -20.02 -3.01
CA GLY A 377 14.98 -20.70 -2.50
C GLY A 377 14.89 -22.21 -2.30
N GLU A 378 13.78 -22.85 -2.67
CA GLU A 378 13.60 -24.31 -2.70
C GLU A 378 13.87 -24.91 -4.08
N LEU A 379 14.10 -24.07 -5.09
CA LEU A 379 14.50 -24.53 -6.41
C LEU A 379 15.89 -25.18 -6.33
N PRO A 380 16.06 -26.41 -6.86
CA PRO A 380 17.36 -27.04 -6.88
C PRO A 380 18.34 -26.18 -7.69
N GLU A 381 19.64 -26.38 -7.44
CA GLU A 381 20.66 -25.85 -8.32
C GLU A 381 20.47 -26.43 -9.72
N ARG A 382 20.41 -25.54 -10.72
CA ARG A 382 20.08 -25.84 -12.12
C ARG A 382 21.27 -25.47 -12.98
N MET A 383 21.53 -26.30 -13.98
CA MET A 383 22.56 -26.05 -14.97
C MET A 383 21.92 -26.05 -16.36
N LEU A 384 22.17 -25.00 -17.13
CA LEU A 384 21.87 -24.96 -18.56
C LEU A 384 23.16 -25.21 -19.33
N ASP A 385 23.16 -26.19 -20.21
CA ASP A 385 24.31 -26.51 -21.06
C ASP A 385 23.96 -26.48 -22.56
N LEU A 386 24.95 -26.09 -23.36
CA LEU A 386 24.83 -25.96 -24.81
C LEU A 386 26.21 -26.05 -25.48
N PRO A 387 26.29 -26.36 -26.79
CA PRO A 387 27.56 -26.26 -27.50
C PRO A 387 28.12 -24.85 -27.42
N ALA A 388 29.38 -24.70 -26.99
CA ALA A 388 29.98 -23.38 -26.78
C ALA A 388 29.99 -22.50 -28.06
N ARG A 389 29.99 -23.15 -29.23
CA ARG A 389 29.91 -22.49 -30.55
C ARG A 389 28.63 -21.68 -30.78
N VAL A 390 27.56 -21.96 -30.03
CA VAL A 390 26.29 -21.21 -30.13
C VAL A 390 26.48 -19.77 -29.62
N LEU A 391 27.34 -19.56 -28.60
CA LEU A 391 27.62 -18.22 -28.07
C LEU A 391 28.81 -17.54 -28.78
N MET A 392 29.74 -18.33 -29.31
CA MET A 392 30.88 -17.86 -30.08
C MET A 392 31.17 -18.83 -31.23
N PRO A 393 30.70 -18.55 -32.45
CA PRO A 393 30.90 -19.45 -33.60
C PRO A 393 32.38 -19.80 -33.86
N ASP A 394 33.27 -18.81 -33.68
CA ASP A 394 34.72 -18.93 -33.90
C ASP A 394 35.46 -19.12 -32.56
N LEU A 395 35.28 -20.27 -31.92
CA LEU A 395 36.01 -20.60 -30.68
C LEU A 395 37.53 -20.70 -30.93
N PRO A 396 38.38 -20.30 -29.95
CA PRO A 396 39.83 -20.46 -30.09
C PRO A 396 40.26 -21.94 -30.21
N ASP A 397 41.20 -22.24 -31.11
CA ASP A 397 41.68 -23.61 -31.32
C ASP A 397 42.40 -24.22 -30.10
N ALA A 398 42.99 -23.38 -29.24
CA ALA A 398 43.85 -23.79 -28.12
C ALA A 398 43.10 -24.08 -26.81
N LEU A 399 41.78 -24.33 -26.83
CA LEU A 399 40.98 -24.52 -25.61
C LEU A 399 41.47 -25.67 -24.70
N ASN A 400 42.04 -26.74 -25.27
CA ASN A 400 42.61 -27.85 -24.48
C ASN A 400 43.83 -27.40 -23.64
N ASP A 401 44.68 -26.54 -24.19
CA ASP A 401 45.85 -26.00 -23.46
C ASP A 401 45.42 -25.02 -22.36
N VAL A 402 44.37 -24.23 -22.63
CA VAL A 402 43.74 -23.36 -21.62
C VAL A 402 43.10 -24.19 -20.51
N ALA A 403 42.42 -25.29 -20.86
CA ALA A 403 41.82 -26.21 -19.91
C ALA A 403 42.88 -26.87 -18.99
N ALA A 404 44.01 -27.30 -19.56
CA ALA A 404 45.11 -27.94 -18.83
C ALA A 404 45.76 -27.01 -17.79
N THR A 405 45.72 -25.70 -18.03
CA THR A 405 46.24 -24.68 -17.10
C THR A 405 45.15 -24.08 -16.20
N GLY A 406 43.89 -24.52 -16.35
CA GLY A 406 42.74 -23.97 -15.63
C GLY A 406 42.42 -22.51 -15.99
N GLY A 407 42.85 -22.05 -17.17
CA GLY A 407 42.72 -20.66 -17.64
C GLY A 407 41.30 -20.23 -17.99
N THR A 408 41.19 -19.07 -18.64
CA THR A 408 39.93 -18.45 -19.06
C THR A 408 39.99 -18.03 -20.53
N VAL A 409 38.82 -17.91 -21.17
CA VAL A 409 38.64 -17.36 -22.52
C VAL A 409 37.65 -16.20 -22.48
N ASP A 410 37.88 -15.16 -23.28
CA ASP A 410 36.98 -14.01 -23.38
C ASP A 410 35.81 -14.31 -24.32
N MET A 411 34.61 -14.46 -23.77
CA MET A 411 33.38 -14.68 -24.53
C MET A 411 32.61 -13.35 -24.70
N PRO A 412 32.22 -12.95 -25.93
CA PRO A 412 31.50 -11.69 -26.18
C PRO A 412 30.04 -11.72 -25.68
N TYR A 413 29.48 -12.92 -25.59
CA TYR A 413 28.16 -13.18 -25.04
C TYR A 413 28.25 -14.33 -24.03
N ARG A 414 27.55 -14.18 -22.91
CA ARG A 414 27.39 -15.22 -21.88
C ARG A 414 25.90 -15.41 -21.62
N ILE A 415 25.53 -16.49 -20.95
CA ILE A 415 24.16 -16.69 -20.48
C ILE A 415 24.12 -16.38 -18.99
N TYR A 416 23.16 -15.55 -18.60
CA TYR A 416 22.85 -15.29 -17.21
C TYR A 416 21.52 -15.96 -16.85
N GLY A 417 21.55 -16.84 -15.85
CA GLY A 417 20.36 -17.50 -15.31
C GLY A 417 20.04 -16.96 -13.92
N ASP A 418 18.83 -16.42 -13.75
CA ASP A 418 18.27 -16.11 -12.44
C ASP A 418 17.24 -17.19 -12.02
N GLN A 419 16.40 -16.89 -11.03
CA GLN A 419 15.41 -17.84 -10.53
C GLN A 419 14.24 -18.05 -11.50
N SER A 420 13.90 -17.03 -12.27
CA SER A 420 12.71 -16.93 -13.13
C SER A 420 13.01 -17.06 -14.62
N LYS A 421 14.22 -16.74 -15.08
CA LYS A 421 14.55 -16.72 -16.50
C LYS A 421 16.04 -16.95 -16.79
N TYR A 422 16.29 -17.33 -18.04
CA TYR A 422 17.61 -17.28 -18.66
C TYR A 422 17.64 -16.15 -19.69
N SER A 423 18.75 -15.41 -19.72
CA SER A 423 18.98 -14.28 -20.63
C SER A 423 20.36 -14.36 -21.26
N VAL A 424 20.48 -13.95 -22.53
CA VAL A 424 21.77 -13.68 -23.16
C VAL A 424 22.22 -12.28 -22.77
N VAL A 425 23.49 -12.14 -22.37
CA VAL A 425 24.09 -10.88 -21.95
C VAL A 425 25.33 -10.58 -22.76
N ALA A 426 25.53 -9.32 -23.11
CA ALA A 426 26.77 -8.85 -23.71
C ALA A 426 27.83 -8.64 -22.62
N THR A 427 29.07 -9.02 -22.89
CA THR A 427 30.18 -8.90 -21.94
C THR A 427 31.06 -7.68 -22.20
N GLN A 428 31.70 -7.16 -21.14
CA GLN A 428 32.58 -5.99 -21.20
C GLN A 428 33.74 -6.12 -20.21
N ALA A 429 34.90 -5.59 -20.59
CA ALA A 429 36.11 -5.68 -19.79
C ALA A 429 36.01 -4.92 -18.45
N GLU A 430 35.29 -3.78 -18.42
CA GLU A 430 35.08 -2.94 -17.25
C GLU A 430 33.59 -2.56 -17.12
N GLY A 431 32.97 -2.89 -15.99
CA GLY A 431 31.53 -2.71 -15.77
C GLY A 431 30.67 -3.74 -16.51
N GLY A 432 29.47 -4.04 -16.00
CA GLY A 432 28.60 -5.08 -16.58
C GLY A 432 29.15 -6.50 -16.37
N PHE A 433 28.88 -7.43 -17.28
CA PHE A 433 29.33 -8.83 -17.15
C PHE A 433 30.75 -9.02 -17.66
N SER A 434 31.59 -9.68 -16.85
CA SER A 434 32.96 -10.04 -17.26
C SER A 434 32.97 -10.91 -18.53
N PRO A 435 33.92 -10.74 -19.46
CA PRO A 435 34.08 -11.63 -20.61
C PRO A 435 34.76 -12.96 -20.24
N LYS A 436 35.45 -13.03 -19.09
CA LYS A 436 36.31 -14.15 -18.71
C LYS A 436 35.48 -15.37 -18.32
N VAL A 437 35.49 -16.40 -19.17
CA VAL A 437 34.85 -17.70 -18.90
C VAL A 437 35.92 -18.75 -18.60
N PRO A 438 35.86 -19.45 -17.44
CA PRO A 438 36.79 -20.52 -17.13
C PRO A 438 36.72 -21.69 -18.12
N VAL A 439 37.86 -22.27 -18.46
CA VAL A 439 37.94 -23.47 -19.31
C VAL A 439 38.40 -24.66 -18.46
N ARG A 440 37.69 -25.78 -18.52
CA ARG A 440 37.91 -26.96 -17.67
C ARG A 440 37.98 -28.23 -18.51
N ALA A 441 38.94 -29.09 -18.20
CA ALA A 441 39.12 -30.37 -18.89
C ALA A 441 38.20 -31.42 -18.27
N LEU A 442 37.47 -32.15 -19.13
CA LEU A 442 36.72 -33.33 -18.72
C LEU A 442 37.64 -34.55 -18.67
N ILE A 443 37.39 -35.44 -17.70
CA ILE A 443 38.15 -36.67 -17.51
C ILE A 443 37.27 -37.85 -17.91
N LEU A 444 37.80 -38.78 -18.71
CA LEU A 444 37.08 -40.02 -19.01
C LEU A 444 37.03 -40.90 -17.75
N ASP A 445 35.82 -41.19 -17.27
CA ASP A 445 35.54 -42.25 -16.31
C ASP A 445 35.10 -43.51 -17.08
N PRO A 446 35.98 -44.51 -17.24
CA PRO A 446 35.67 -45.72 -17.98
C PRO A 446 34.68 -46.63 -17.24
N VAL A 447 34.51 -46.48 -15.92
CA VAL A 447 33.57 -47.28 -15.12
C VAL A 447 32.16 -46.72 -15.28
N ALA A 448 32.01 -45.39 -15.24
CA ALA A 448 30.74 -44.72 -15.47
C ALA A 448 30.35 -44.64 -16.97
N ASN A 449 31.26 -45.03 -17.88
CA ASN A 449 31.14 -44.83 -19.32
C ASN A 449 30.75 -43.39 -19.67
N ALA A 450 31.46 -42.43 -19.07
CA ALA A 450 31.12 -41.02 -19.12
C ALA A 450 32.36 -40.14 -19.01
N TYR A 451 32.27 -38.91 -19.51
CA TYR A 451 33.22 -37.86 -19.17
C TYR A 451 32.74 -37.13 -17.91
N THR A 452 33.63 -36.84 -16.97
CA THR A 452 33.27 -36.25 -15.68
C THR A 452 34.11 -35.02 -15.34
N PHE A 453 33.54 -34.16 -14.52
CA PHE A 453 34.26 -33.07 -13.84
C PHE A 453 33.68 -32.87 -12.46
N THR A 454 34.54 -32.77 -11.44
CA THR A 454 34.11 -32.44 -10.08
C THR A 454 34.50 -31.01 -9.77
N THR A 455 33.51 -30.20 -9.43
CA THR A 455 33.70 -28.80 -9.06
C THR A 455 34.36 -28.69 -7.68
N SER A 456 34.93 -27.53 -7.38
CA SER A 456 35.49 -27.21 -6.06
C SER A 456 34.43 -26.69 -5.07
N ASP A 457 33.15 -26.87 -5.37
CA ASP A 457 32.05 -26.39 -4.53
C ASP A 457 31.98 -27.17 -3.20
N THR A 458 31.20 -26.66 -2.25
CA THR A 458 30.98 -27.32 -0.95
C THR A 458 29.47 -27.51 -0.68
N PRO A 459 28.91 -28.71 -0.89
CA PRO A 459 29.59 -29.94 -1.31
C PRO A 459 30.01 -29.92 -2.80
N PRO A 460 31.04 -30.70 -3.20
CA PRO A 460 31.45 -30.81 -4.60
C PRO A 460 30.32 -31.34 -5.49
N ILE A 461 30.21 -30.79 -6.70
CA ILE A 461 29.25 -31.24 -7.71
C ILE A 461 30.01 -32.01 -8.78
N THR A 462 29.63 -33.27 -9.01
CA THR A 462 30.17 -34.06 -10.12
C THR A 462 29.25 -33.96 -11.33
N LEU A 463 29.74 -33.32 -12.38
CA LEU A 463 29.13 -33.29 -13.70
C LEU A 463 29.49 -34.58 -14.45
N THR A 464 28.50 -35.25 -15.04
CA THR A 464 28.69 -36.50 -15.78
C THR A 464 28.03 -36.43 -17.15
N PHE A 465 28.86 -36.58 -18.19
CA PHE A 465 28.50 -36.58 -19.61
C PHE A 465 28.64 -38.02 -20.15
N PRO A 466 27.61 -38.88 -20.05
CA PRO A 466 27.64 -40.26 -20.52
C PRO A 466 27.98 -40.37 -22.02
N ILE A 467 28.71 -41.42 -22.34
CA ILE A 467 29.09 -41.79 -23.71
C ILE A 467 28.05 -42.78 -24.20
N ALA A 468 27.38 -42.46 -25.31
CA ALA A 468 26.51 -43.43 -25.97
C ALA A 468 27.33 -44.64 -26.41
N ALA A 469 27.04 -45.82 -25.85
CA ALA A 469 27.69 -47.06 -26.29
C ALA A 469 27.08 -47.46 -27.65
N PRO A 470 27.89 -47.60 -28.72
CA PRO A 470 27.37 -48.17 -29.97
C PRO A 470 26.96 -49.63 -29.70
N GLY A 471 25.72 -49.98 -30.01
CA GLY A 471 25.17 -51.33 -29.82
C GLY A 471 25.89 -52.42 -30.64
N ASN A 472 26.77 -52.05 -31.57
CA ASN A 472 27.69 -52.92 -32.30
C ASN A 472 28.77 -52.11 -33.04
N SER A 473 29.84 -52.77 -33.50
CA SER A 473 30.96 -52.17 -34.25
C SER A 473 30.61 -51.81 -35.72
N SER A 474 29.36 -51.45 -36.02
CA SER A 474 28.91 -51.16 -37.39
C SER A 474 28.93 -49.66 -37.69
N THR A 475 29.28 -49.27 -38.92
CA THR A 475 29.40 -47.87 -39.37
C THR A 475 28.11 -47.28 -39.96
N THR A 476 26.94 -47.89 -39.72
CA THR A 476 25.71 -47.53 -40.46
C THR A 476 24.41 -47.47 -39.64
N THR A 477 24.43 -47.28 -38.32
CA THR A 477 23.18 -47.01 -37.57
C THR A 477 23.43 -46.20 -36.29
N VAL A 478 22.56 -45.21 -36.04
CA VAL A 478 22.60 -44.28 -34.90
C VAL A 478 22.50 -45.05 -33.57
N ALA A 479 23.34 -44.69 -32.59
CA ALA A 479 23.34 -45.29 -31.25
C ALA A 479 22.00 -45.03 -30.54
N GLN A 480 21.49 -46.02 -29.80
CA GLN A 480 20.30 -45.83 -28.96
C GLN A 480 20.66 -44.94 -27.76
N PRO A 481 19.95 -43.82 -27.51
CA PRO A 481 20.17 -42.98 -26.34
C PRO A 481 19.87 -43.75 -25.05
N VAL A 482 20.73 -43.60 -24.05
CA VAL A 482 20.47 -44.08 -22.69
C VAL A 482 19.29 -43.29 -22.11
N GLU A 483 18.25 -43.95 -21.62
CA GLU A 483 17.11 -43.29 -20.95
C GLU A 483 17.60 -42.55 -19.69
N ILE A 484 17.29 -41.26 -19.60
CA ILE A 484 17.62 -40.41 -18.46
C ILE A 484 16.33 -40.05 -17.73
N PRO A 485 16.27 -40.17 -16.39
CA PRO A 485 15.09 -39.79 -15.63
C PRO A 485 14.75 -38.31 -15.87
N ALA A 486 13.51 -38.03 -16.28
CA ALA A 486 12.99 -36.68 -16.41
C ALA A 486 12.61 -36.14 -15.03
N TYR A 487 13.05 -34.92 -14.72
CA TYR A 487 12.59 -34.21 -13.53
C TYR A 487 11.26 -33.53 -13.84
N ALA A 488 10.17 -34.02 -13.24
CA ALA A 488 8.85 -33.40 -13.34
C ALA A 488 8.73 -32.26 -12.32
N GLY A 489 8.31 -31.07 -12.75
CA GLY A 489 7.97 -29.95 -11.85
C GLY A 489 8.54 -28.57 -12.23
N ILE A 490 9.47 -28.51 -13.18
CA ILE A 490 9.97 -27.26 -13.77
C ILE A 490 9.93 -27.42 -15.29
N THR A 491 9.56 -26.38 -16.03
CA THR A 491 9.73 -26.35 -17.49
C THR A 491 10.37 -25.04 -17.91
N LEU A 492 11.24 -25.08 -18.91
CA LEU A 492 11.80 -23.88 -19.55
C LEU A 492 11.02 -23.63 -20.83
N GLU A 493 10.31 -22.51 -20.89
CA GLU A 493 9.59 -22.08 -22.08
C GLU A 493 10.31 -20.92 -22.78
N PRO A 494 10.70 -21.07 -24.06
CA PRO A 494 11.28 -19.97 -24.83
C PRO A 494 10.30 -18.80 -24.95
N ILE A 495 10.75 -17.58 -24.61
CA ILE A 495 9.92 -16.37 -24.65
C ILE A 495 10.19 -15.52 -25.88
N GLU A 496 9.30 -14.56 -26.15
CA GLU A 496 9.51 -13.52 -27.16
C GLU A 496 10.76 -12.68 -26.81
N VAL A 497 11.70 -12.61 -27.75
CA VAL A 497 13.03 -12.04 -27.55
C VAL A 497 12.95 -10.51 -27.48
N LYS A 498 13.02 -9.94 -26.27
CA LYS A 498 13.01 -8.49 -26.01
C LYS A 498 14.21 -8.05 -25.19
N ALA A 499 14.73 -6.86 -25.49
CA ALA A 499 15.84 -6.26 -24.76
C ALA A 499 15.34 -5.58 -23.47
N GLU A 500 16.02 -5.86 -22.37
CA GLU A 500 15.71 -5.35 -21.03
C GLU A 500 16.96 -4.73 -20.38
N PRO A 501 16.84 -3.57 -19.71
CA PRO A 501 17.93 -3.00 -18.95
C PRO A 501 18.11 -3.75 -17.63
N LEU A 502 19.34 -4.17 -17.34
CA LEU A 502 19.77 -4.71 -16.06
C LEU A 502 20.38 -3.61 -15.18
N PRO A 503 20.09 -3.57 -13.87
CA PRO A 503 20.75 -2.66 -12.95
C PRO A 503 22.16 -3.20 -12.63
N ALA A 504 23.24 -2.53 -13.04
CA ALA A 504 24.55 -2.83 -12.45
C ALA A 504 25.44 -1.59 -12.40
N THR A 505 25.85 -1.24 -11.18
CA THR A 505 26.85 -0.20 -10.86
C THR A 505 28.27 -0.76 -10.72
N GLY A 506 28.47 -2.07 -10.95
CA GLY A 506 29.77 -2.77 -10.83
C GLY A 506 29.91 -3.97 -11.77
N GLN A 507 31.08 -4.64 -11.76
CA GLN A 507 31.35 -5.81 -12.60
C GLN A 507 30.72 -7.08 -11.98
N MET A 508 29.92 -7.79 -12.77
CA MET A 508 29.21 -9.01 -12.38
C MET A 508 29.92 -10.25 -12.92
N ASP A 509 29.98 -11.30 -12.11
CA ASP A 509 30.48 -12.62 -12.51
C ASP A 509 29.32 -13.62 -12.65
N ILE A 510 29.50 -14.60 -13.52
CA ILE A 510 28.53 -15.66 -13.81
C ILE A 510 29.20 -16.98 -13.49
N ARG A 511 28.52 -17.86 -12.77
CA ARG A 511 29.02 -19.21 -12.50
C ARG A 511 28.82 -20.08 -13.72
N ASP A 512 29.73 -19.97 -14.67
CA ASP A 512 29.77 -20.75 -15.90
C ASP A 512 31.17 -21.32 -16.17
N ALA A 513 31.26 -22.24 -17.12
CA ALA A 513 32.53 -22.74 -17.64
C ALA A 513 32.35 -23.33 -19.05
N ILE A 514 33.45 -23.38 -19.79
CA ILE A 514 33.58 -24.21 -20.99
C ILE A 514 34.27 -25.52 -20.60
N TYR A 515 33.56 -26.62 -20.77
CA TYR A 515 34.03 -27.97 -20.57
C TYR A 515 34.56 -28.55 -21.88
N VAL A 516 35.84 -28.92 -21.88
CA VAL A 516 36.55 -29.40 -23.05
C VAL A 516 36.79 -30.90 -22.89
N TYR A 517 36.29 -31.66 -23.85
CA TYR A 517 36.57 -33.10 -23.92
C TYR A 517 38.04 -33.34 -24.30
N PRO A 518 38.63 -34.48 -23.88
CA PRO A 518 39.96 -34.87 -24.31
C PRO A 518 40.09 -34.81 -25.84
N LEU A 519 41.23 -34.32 -26.35
CA LEU A 519 41.46 -34.05 -27.79
C LEU A 519 41.11 -35.23 -28.72
N ASN A 520 41.29 -36.45 -28.23
CA ASN A 520 41.03 -37.69 -28.98
C ASN A 520 39.54 -38.11 -29.04
N SER A 521 38.64 -37.39 -28.36
CA SER A 521 37.21 -37.72 -28.32
C SER A 521 36.45 -37.32 -29.58
N GLY A 522 36.93 -36.29 -30.31
CA GLY A 522 36.22 -35.69 -31.44
C GLY A 522 34.95 -34.90 -31.05
N LEU A 523 34.66 -34.73 -29.75
CA LEU A 523 33.48 -34.03 -29.27
C LEU A 523 33.74 -32.51 -29.11
N PRO A 524 32.79 -31.65 -29.51
CA PRO A 524 32.94 -30.20 -29.38
C PRO A 524 32.86 -29.75 -27.91
N PRO A 525 33.51 -28.63 -27.53
CA PRO A 525 33.38 -28.05 -26.19
C PRO A 525 31.94 -27.66 -25.84
N VAL A 526 31.56 -27.84 -24.58
CA VAL A 526 30.24 -27.51 -24.04
C VAL A 526 30.38 -26.30 -23.11
N TYR A 527 29.54 -25.29 -23.30
CA TYR A 527 29.36 -24.21 -22.34
C TYR A 527 28.25 -24.61 -21.38
N ALA A 528 28.50 -24.52 -20.07
CA ALA A 528 27.48 -24.73 -19.06
C ALA A 528 27.46 -23.59 -18.05
N VAL A 529 26.27 -23.17 -17.67
CA VAL A 529 26.02 -22.13 -16.68
C VAL A 529 25.11 -22.65 -15.59
N PHE A 530 25.49 -22.40 -14.34
CA PHE A 530 24.64 -22.63 -13.20
C PHE A 530 23.75 -21.41 -12.98
N ASN A 531 22.50 -21.63 -12.58
CA ASN A 531 21.67 -20.51 -12.13
C ASN A 531 22.36 -19.80 -10.96
N SER A 532 22.44 -18.48 -11.05
CA SER A 532 22.95 -17.68 -9.96
C SER A 532 21.98 -17.77 -8.78
N PRO A 533 22.44 -17.82 -7.52
CA PRO A 533 21.56 -17.46 -6.41
C PRO A 533 21.05 -16.03 -6.69
N TYR A 534 19.84 -15.73 -6.22
CA TYR A 534 19.24 -14.40 -6.38
C TYR A 534 20.23 -13.30 -5.98
N GLU A 535 20.11 -12.15 -6.62
CA GLU A 535 21.05 -11.04 -6.50
C GLU A 535 21.33 -10.68 -5.03
N GLY A 536 22.60 -10.80 -4.64
CA GLY A 536 23.10 -10.36 -3.32
C GLY A 536 23.33 -11.45 -2.27
N ALA A 537 23.00 -12.72 -2.49
CA ALA A 537 23.24 -13.77 -1.49
C ALA A 537 24.75 -14.06 -1.29
N THR A 538 25.31 -13.72 -0.12
CA THR A 538 26.76 -13.84 0.18
C THR A 538 27.13 -15.01 1.07
N THR A 539 26.18 -15.60 1.80
CA THR A 539 26.45 -16.50 2.93
C THR A 539 25.59 -17.74 2.87
N LYS A 540 26.17 -18.92 3.14
CA LYS A 540 25.41 -20.17 3.30
C LYS A 540 25.02 -20.36 4.76
N GLY A 541 23.74 -20.58 5.03
CA GLY A 541 23.23 -20.91 6.36
C GLY A 541 23.83 -22.21 6.89
N GLU A 542 24.18 -22.24 8.18
CA GLU A 542 24.84 -23.38 8.81
C GLU A 542 23.85 -24.54 8.99
N HIS A 543 22.61 -24.23 9.37
CA HIS A 543 21.59 -25.23 9.70
C HIS A 543 20.68 -25.54 8.53
N SER A 544 20.15 -24.52 7.87
CA SER A 544 19.27 -24.63 6.69
C SER A 544 20.02 -25.10 5.44
N GLY A 545 21.28 -24.71 5.30
CA GLY A 545 22.08 -24.91 4.09
C GLY A 545 21.71 -23.97 2.92
N ARG A 546 20.76 -23.05 3.12
CA ARG A 546 20.27 -22.10 2.11
C ARG A 546 21.22 -20.90 1.97
N MET A 547 21.32 -20.32 0.77
CA MET A 547 22.11 -19.10 0.54
C MET A 547 21.29 -17.86 0.91
N TYR A 548 21.87 -16.96 1.70
CA TYR A 548 21.29 -15.69 2.09
C TYR A 548 22.30 -14.55 2.25
N ASP A 549 21.79 -13.32 2.20
CA ASP A 549 22.51 -12.09 2.54
C ASP A 549 22.21 -11.70 3.99
N PRO A 550 23.15 -11.87 4.93
CA PRO A 550 22.93 -11.53 6.34
C PRO A 550 22.65 -10.03 6.55
N GLU A 551 23.14 -9.15 5.67
CA GLU A 551 22.92 -7.71 5.79
C GLU A 551 21.50 -7.32 5.38
N LYS A 552 20.81 -8.16 4.58
CA LYS A 552 19.43 -7.96 4.12
C LYS A 552 18.42 -8.90 4.78
N ALA A 553 18.78 -9.51 5.90
CA ALA A 553 17.95 -10.51 6.60
C ALA A 553 17.10 -9.96 7.76
N GLY A 554 17.08 -8.65 7.98
CA GLY A 554 16.33 -8.04 9.09
C GLY A 554 17.02 -8.18 10.45
N GLY A 555 18.36 -8.22 10.44
CA GLY A 555 19.20 -8.32 11.64
C GLY A 555 19.96 -9.66 11.73
N PRO A 556 20.93 -9.77 12.67
CA PRO A 556 21.73 -10.98 12.83
C PRO A 556 20.88 -12.20 13.21
N THR A 557 21.35 -13.40 12.89
CA THR A 557 20.77 -14.65 13.38
C THR A 557 21.02 -14.80 14.89
N GLN A 558 20.10 -15.47 15.57
CA GLN A 558 20.10 -15.73 17.00
C GLN A 558 20.07 -17.24 17.25
N ASN A 559 20.20 -17.62 18.51
CA ASN A 559 20.18 -19.02 18.91
C ASN A 559 18.92 -19.33 19.74
N LEU A 560 17.77 -19.44 19.07
CA LEU A 560 16.45 -19.58 19.68
C LEU A 560 16.02 -21.05 19.80
N ASP A 561 14.98 -21.28 20.62
CA ASP A 561 14.43 -22.61 20.89
C ASP A 561 12.91 -22.60 20.65
N TRP A 562 12.47 -23.33 19.63
CA TRP A 562 11.06 -23.47 19.27
C TRP A 562 10.30 -24.48 20.14
N THR A 563 11.00 -25.38 20.84
CA THR A 563 10.38 -26.52 21.54
C THR A 563 9.51 -26.09 22.73
N THR A 564 9.79 -24.92 23.29
CA THR A 564 9.10 -24.33 24.44
C THR A 564 7.91 -23.44 24.06
N ALA A 565 7.66 -23.25 22.77
CA ALA A 565 6.61 -22.35 22.29
C ALA A 565 5.20 -22.81 22.68
N SER A 566 4.36 -21.83 22.99
CA SER A 566 2.92 -22.00 23.26
C SER A 566 2.12 -21.15 22.29
N VAL A 567 1.08 -21.73 21.69
CA VAL A 567 0.21 -21.07 20.72
C VAL A 567 -0.74 -20.11 21.44
N THR A 568 -0.81 -18.86 20.97
CA THR A 568 -1.73 -17.83 21.50
C THR A 568 -2.59 -17.26 20.37
N GLN A 569 -3.72 -16.63 20.72
CA GLN A 569 -4.57 -15.97 19.73
C GLN A 569 -3.79 -14.88 18.96
N ASP A 570 -3.12 -13.99 19.68
CA ASP A 570 -2.32 -12.91 19.08
C ASP A 570 -1.25 -13.47 18.11
N GLY A 571 -0.63 -14.60 18.45
CA GLY A 571 0.33 -15.24 17.57
C GLY A 571 -0.31 -15.84 16.33
N ILE A 572 -1.47 -16.48 16.43
CA ILE A 572 -2.21 -16.98 15.26
C ILE A 572 -2.58 -15.82 14.33
N ASP A 573 -3.01 -14.69 14.89
CA ASP A 573 -3.38 -13.51 14.10
C ASP A 573 -2.16 -12.92 13.36
N LEU A 574 -0.98 -12.93 13.99
CA LEU A 574 0.28 -12.55 13.35
C LEU A 574 0.73 -13.56 12.27
N VAL A 575 0.54 -14.86 12.50
CA VAL A 575 0.81 -15.90 11.49
C VAL A 575 -0.09 -15.71 10.27
N LYS A 576 -1.40 -15.46 10.46
CA LYS A 576 -2.34 -15.13 9.38
C LYS A 576 -1.93 -13.88 8.62
N LEU A 577 -1.49 -12.84 9.34
CA LEU A 577 -1.01 -11.59 8.74
C LEU A 577 0.22 -11.81 7.86
N HIS A 578 1.17 -12.62 8.33
CA HIS A 578 2.40 -12.89 7.59
C HIS A 578 2.17 -13.81 6.39
N THR A 579 1.46 -14.92 6.58
CA THR A 579 1.18 -15.92 5.52
C THR A 579 0.23 -15.38 4.44
N GLY A 580 -0.74 -14.55 4.80
CA GLY A 580 -1.69 -13.94 3.86
C GLY A 580 -1.06 -13.02 2.82
N ARG A 581 0.21 -12.64 3.02
CA ARG A 581 1.03 -11.84 2.10
C ARG A 581 1.34 -12.56 0.77
N PHE A 582 1.34 -13.90 0.75
CA PHE A 582 1.84 -14.70 -0.37
C PHE A 582 0.74 -15.31 -1.25
N GLY A 583 -0.50 -14.81 -1.14
CA GLY A 583 -1.66 -15.39 -1.81
C GLY A 583 -2.27 -16.56 -1.04
N SER A 584 -3.31 -17.18 -1.60
CA SER A 584 -3.98 -18.32 -0.99
C SER A 584 -3.09 -19.57 -1.04
N SER A 585 -2.88 -20.21 0.11
CA SER A 585 -2.18 -21.49 0.22
C SER A 585 -3.00 -22.47 1.07
N ASP A 586 -3.32 -23.62 0.48
CA ASP A 586 -4.03 -24.71 1.14
C ASP A 586 -3.19 -25.30 2.28
N ALA A 587 -1.86 -25.38 2.09
CA ALA A 587 -0.93 -25.80 3.13
C ALA A 587 -0.97 -24.86 4.35
N ASN A 588 -0.90 -23.54 4.12
CA ASN A 588 -1.03 -22.53 5.19
C ASN A 588 -2.39 -22.59 5.86
N THR A 589 -3.46 -22.77 5.09
CA THR A 589 -4.84 -22.88 5.60
C THR A 589 -4.96 -24.04 6.57
N ILE A 590 -4.40 -25.22 6.23
CA ILE A 590 -4.40 -26.39 7.11
C ILE A 590 -3.58 -26.14 8.38
N MET A 591 -2.39 -25.56 8.26
CA MET A 591 -1.56 -25.27 9.44
C MET A 591 -2.21 -24.25 10.38
N ILE A 592 -2.86 -23.21 9.85
CA ILE A 592 -3.59 -22.21 10.64
C ILE A 592 -4.80 -22.84 11.34
N ASP A 593 -5.60 -23.65 10.65
CA ASP A 593 -6.73 -24.39 11.26
C ASP A 593 -6.26 -25.33 12.38
N ARG A 594 -5.10 -25.98 12.21
CA ARG A 594 -4.48 -26.78 13.28
C ARG A 594 -4.10 -25.93 14.49
N LEU A 595 -3.49 -24.77 14.29
CA LEU A 595 -3.14 -23.86 15.39
C LEU A 595 -4.39 -23.39 16.15
N GLU A 596 -5.49 -23.08 15.46
CA GLU A 596 -6.76 -22.73 16.10
C GLU A 596 -7.36 -23.87 16.90
N LYS A 597 -7.32 -25.10 16.38
CA LYS A 597 -7.76 -26.31 17.11
C LYS A 597 -6.89 -26.58 18.33
N ILE A 598 -5.58 -26.35 18.24
CA ILE A 598 -4.65 -26.45 19.39
C ILE A 598 -5.02 -25.41 20.46
N LEU A 599 -5.27 -24.16 20.06
CA LEU A 599 -5.67 -23.09 20.98
C LEU A 599 -7.00 -23.41 21.71
N ARG A 600 -7.96 -24.04 21.01
CA ARG A 600 -9.22 -24.51 21.61
C ARG A 600 -9.08 -25.80 22.44
N GLY A 601 -7.90 -26.41 22.47
CA GLY A 601 -7.67 -27.69 23.16
C GLY A 601 -8.28 -28.90 22.47
N GLU A 602 -8.68 -28.76 21.20
CA GLU A 602 -9.27 -29.82 20.36
C GLU A 602 -8.21 -30.73 19.74
N LEU A 603 -6.96 -30.26 19.65
CA LEU A 603 -5.83 -30.98 19.06
C LEU A 603 -4.60 -30.84 19.95
N ALA A 604 -3.83 -31.93 20.10
CA ALA A 604 -2.54 -31.87 20.77
C ALA A 604 -1.50 -31.21 19.85
N VAL A 605 -0.71 -30.29 20.42
CA VAL A 605 0.38 -29.63 19.70
C VAL A 605 1.49 -30.62 19.33
N THR A 606 1.95 -30.58 18.08
CA THR A 606 3.10 -31.36 17.59
C THR A 606 4.32 -30.47 17.38
N ASP A 607 5.49 -31.08 17.17
CA ASP A 607 6.73 -30.35 16.89
C ASP A 607 6.63 -29.55 15.58
N THR A 608 5.96 -30.09 14.55
CA THR A 608 5.68 -29.40 13.29
C THR A 608 4.85 -28.13 13.52
N ASP A 609 3.81 -28.20 14.36
CA ASP A 609 2.97 -27.03 14.67
C ASP A 609 3.78 -25.93 15.37
N LYS A 610 4.69 -26.29 16.29
CA LYS A 610 5.56 -25.34 16.98
C LYS A 610 6.59 -24.71 16.05
N ARG A 611 7.23 -25.50 15.18
CA ARG A 611 8.21 -25.02 14.21
C ARG A 611 7.57 -24.03 13.25
N PHE A 612 6.42 -24.40 12.65
CA PHE A 612 5.64 -23.49 11.81
C PHE A 612 5.30 -22.19 12.55
N TYR A 613 4.65 -22.29 13.71
CA TYR A 613 4.22 -21.13 14.47
C TYR A 613 5.36 -20.18 14.82
N THR A 614 6.50 -20.71 15.29
CA THR A 614 7.65 -19.90 15.68
C THR A 614 8.40 -19.33 14.47
N HIS A 615 8.54 -20.10 13.40
CA HIS A 615 9.16 -19.68 12.15
C HIS A 615 8.40 -18.51 11.52
N GLU A 616 7.09 -18.63 11.33
CA GLU A 616 6.27 -17.59 10.68
C GLU A 616 6.28 -16.26 11.47
N LEU A 617 6.25 -16.34 12.81
CA LEU A 617 6.35 -15.14 13.66
C LEU A 617 7.71 -14.47 13.55
N ARG A 618 8.79 -15.27 13.54
CA ARG A 618 10.15 -14.73 13.47
C ARG A 618 10.46 -14.15 12.10
N GLU A 619 9.94 -14.77 11.04
CA GLU A 619 10.04 -14.23 9.70
C GLU A 619 9.31 -12.88 9.61
N LEU A 620 8.10 -12.74 10.16
CA LEU A 620 7.38 -11.46 10.23
C LEU A 620 8.17 -10.35 10.95
N GLU A 621 8.82 -10.66 12.07
CA GLU A 621 9.67 -9.71 12.78
C GLU A 621 10.82 -9.19 11.91
N ARG A 622 11.44 -10.08 11.12
CA ARG A 622 12.52 -9.73 10.18
C ARG A 622 12.00 -8.85 9.05
N TYR A 623 10.82 -9.13 8.51
CA TYR A 623 10.16 -8.26 7.53
C TYR A 623 9.93 -6.85 8.06
N ARG A 624 9.46 -6.72 9.29
CA ARG A 624 9.27 -5.42 9.95
C ARG A 624 10.60 -4.71 10.19
N ALA A 625 11.65 -5.43 10.59
CA ALA A 625 12.99 -4.88 10.74
C ALA A 625 13.58 -4.35 9.42
N LEU A 626 13.19 -4.95 8.28
CA LEU A 626 13.54 -4.50 6.94
C LEU A 626 12.67 -3.33 6.42
N GLY A 627 11.68 -2.88 7.20
CA GLY A 627 10.77 -1.80 6.82
C GLY A 627 9.71 -2.20 5.79
N VAL A 628 9.48 -3.50 5.58
CA VAL A 628 8.41 -3.98 4.70
C VAL A 628 7.08 -3.87 5.44
N ALA A 629 6.13 -3.14 4.87
CA ALA A 629 4.80 -3.00 5.45
C ALA A 629 4.08 -4.35 5.56
N ASP A 630 3.30 -4.53 6.63
CA ASP A 630 2.52 -5.73 6.85
C ASP A 630 1.55 -5.97 5.66
N GLY A 631 1.46 -7.22 5.19
CA GLY A 631 0.64 -7.61 4.03
C GLY A 631 1.24 -7.32 2.65
N VAL A 632 2.41 -6.67 2.56
CA VAL A 632 3.12 -6.46 1.28
C VAL A 632 4.16 -7.55 1.08
N GLN A 633 4.15 -8.25 -0.08
CA GLN A 633 5.08 -9.33 -0.40
C GLN A 633 6.55 -8.95 -0.17
N GLY A 634 6.99 -7.84 -0.78
CA GLY A 634 8.39 -7.41 -0.70
C GLY A 634 9.37 -8.38 -1.37
N ASN A 635 10.48 -7.88 -1.91
CA ASN A 635 11.52 -8.74 -2.49
C ASN A 635 12.60 -9.11 -1.45
N VAL A 636 12.18 -9.57 -0.27
CA VAL A 636 13.08 -9.87 0.86
C VAL A 636 12.91 -11.28 1.42
N TRP A 637 11.95 -12.03 0.89
CA TRP A 637 11.51 -13.32 1.43
C TRP A 637 12.67 -14.25 1.71
N ASN A 638 13.53 -14.53 0.73
CA ASN A 638 14.54 -15.55 0.92
C ASN A 638 15.54 -15.22 2.04
N ASN A 639 15.93 -13.94 2.19
CA ASN A 639 16.85 -13.53 3.26
C ASN A 639 16.19 -13.63 4.63
N ALA A 640 14.97 -13.12 4.77
CA ALA A 640 14.23 -13.14 6.03
C ALA A 640 13.87 -14.58 6.45
N HIS A 641 13.37 -15.38 5.50
CA HIS A 641 13.02 -16.78 5.67
C HIS A 641 14.23 -17.62 6.08
N THR A 642 15.32 -17.53 5.33
CA THR A 642 16.54 -18.30 5.63
C THR A 642 17.08 -17.95 7.02
N ALA A 643 17.11 -16.67 7.39
CA ALA A 643 17.58 -16.26 8.70
C ALA A 643 16.65 -16.68 9.84
N ALA A 644 15.33 -16.80 9.61
CA ALA A 644 14.39 -17.35 10.58
C ALA A 644 14.61 -18.87 10.80
N LEU A 645 14.93 -19.63 9.74
CA LEU A 645 15.33 -21.03 9.87
C LEU A 645 16.62 -21.18 10.68
N GLU A 646 17.61 -20.32 10.42
CA GLU A 646 18.86 -20.30 11.18
C GLU A 646 18.63 -19.96 12.66
N ASP A 647 17.71 -19.03 12.96
CA ASP A 647 17.38 -18.66 14.35
C ASP A 647 16.96 -19.87 15.20
N TYR A 648 16.22 -20.80 14.59
CA TYR A 648 15.68 -21.99 15.25
C TYR A 648 16.42 -23.28 14.90
N ARG A 649 17.50 -23.20 14.11
CA ARG A 649 18.32 -24.33 13.63
C ARG A 649 17.50 -25.38 12.88
N ILE A 650 16.51 -24.92 12.10
CA ILE A 650 15.60 -25.77 11.33
C ILE A 650 16.23 -26.08 9.97
N ASN A 651 16.23 -27.36 9.59
CA ASN A 651 16.54 -27.77 8.22
C ASN A 651 15.29 -28.38 7.60
N GLU A 652 14.66 -27.68 6.66
CA GLU A 652 13.35 -28.06 6.10
C GLU A 652 13.32 -29.43 5.41
N ASN A 653 14.49 -29.95 4.99
CA ASN A 653 14.60 -31.31 4.41
C ASN A 653 14.47 -32.42 5.46
N ARG A 654 14.55 -32.09 6.75
CA ARG A 654 14.53 -33.03 7.88
C ARG A 654 13.51 -32.65 8.95
N ASP A 655 13.35 -31.35 9.17
CA ASP A 655 12.49 -30.72 10.17
C ASP A 655 11.37 -29.97 9.46
N PHE A 656 10.35 -30.70 9.03
CA PHE A 656 9.25 -30.15 8.26
C PHE A 656 8.49 -29.05 9.02
N LEU A 657 8.23 -27.93 8.32
CA LEU A 657 7.33 -26.87 8.78
C LEU A 657 5.86 -27.21 8.55
N TYR A 658 5.56 -28.03 7.55
CA TYR A 658 4.19 -28.45 7.24
C TYR A 658 3.94 -29.90 7.63
N THR A 659 2.73 -30.20 8.10
CA THR A 659 2.30 -31.60 8.28
C THR A 659 2.10 -32.28 6.92
N GLU A 660 2.17 -33.61 6.86
CA GLU A 660 1.94 -34.37 5.61
C GLU A 660 0.62 -34.00 4.92
N ALA A 661 -0.44 -33.77 5.70
CA ALA A 661 -1.73 -33.35 5.18
C ALA A 661 -1.68 -31.93 4.57
N ALA A 662 -0.93 -31.01 5.19
CA ALA A 662 -0.72 -29.67 4.66
C ALA A 662 0.13 -29.69 3.38
N GLN A 663 1.24 -30.44 3.38
CA GLN A 663 2.08 -30.62 2.19
C GLN A 663 1.27 -31.21 1.02
N SER A 664 0.56 -32.31 1.27
CA SER A 664 -0.26 -32.97 0.24
C SER A 664 -1.39 -32.08 -0.32
N ALA A 665 -1.87 -31.10 0.46
CA ALA A 665 -2.88 -30.15 0.00
C ALA A 665 -2.25 -29.03 -0.82
N GLY A 666 -1.12 -28.49 -0.37
CA GLY A 666 -0.28 -27.59 -1.15
C GLY A 666 0.03 -28.19 -2.53
N ASP A 667 0.65 -29.37 -2.56
CA ASP A 667 1.04 -30.07 -3.80
C ASP A 667 -0.14 -30.26 -4.79
N LYS A 668 -1.36 -30.43 -4.29
CA LYS A 668 -2.57 -30.54 -5.12
C LYS A 668 -3.03 -29.19 -5.66
N GLN A 669 -3.03 -28.15 -4.83
CA GLN A 669 -3.35 -26.78 -5.22
C GLN A 669 -2.39 -26.33 -6.32
N ASP A 670 -1.12 -26.51 -6.05
CA ASP A 670 0.01 -26.29 -6.95
C ASP A 670 -0.12 -27.00 -8.30
N HIS A 671 -0.41 -28.31 -8.26
CA HIS A 671 -0.64 -29.08 -9.47
C HIS A 671 -1.85 -28.55 -10.27
N ALA A 672 -2.91 -28.13 -9.59
CA ALA A 672 -4.09 -27.55 -10.23
C ALA A 672 -3.81 -26.17 -10.83
N ASP A 673 -3.02 -25.33 -10.17
CA ASP A 673 -2.65 -23.99 -10.63
C ASP A 673 -1.68 -24.07 -11.82
N ALA A 674 -0.71 -24.99 -11.77
CA ALA A 674 0.20 -25.25 -12.89
C ALA A 674 -0.53 -25.72 -14.16
N LEU A 675 -1.63 -26.49 -14.01
CA LEU A 675 -2.48 -26.89 -15.14
C LEU A 675 -3.32 -25.72 -15.71
N ARG A 676 -3.49 -24.63 -14.96
CA ARG A 676 -4.31 -23.46 -15.34
C ARG A 676 -3.52 -22.32 -15.99
N GLY A 677 -2.19 -22.38 -16.00
CA GLY A 677 -1.33 -21.46 -16.77
C GLY A 677 -1.52 -19.98 -16.43
N GLN A 678 -1.44 -19.61 -15.15
CA GLN A 678 -1.39 -18.22 -14.69
C GLN A 678 0.04 -17.75 -14.42
#